data_AF-A0A258SNL4-F1
#
_entry.id   AF-A0A258SNL4-F1
#
_cell.length_a   1.000
_cell.length_b   1.000
_cell.length_c   1.000
_cell.angle_alpha   90.00
_cell.angle_beta   90.00
_cell.angle_gamma   90.00
#
_symmetry.space_group_name_H-M   'P 1'
#
loop_
_entity.id
_entity.type
_entity.pdbx_description
1 polymer ?
#
loop_
_entity_poly.entity_id
_entity_poly.type
_entity_poly.pdbx_seq_one_letter_code
_entity_poly.pdbx_strand_id
1 'polypeptide(L)'
;MIQLKPDVPALDGPSGTDVDFTDLHAWAEVYLPGAGWIGLDATSGLLCGEGHIPLAATPHYRSAAPITGGVEPAEVEFDFEMSVARVAEAPRVTLPFSDESWAALNTLGEKVDADLMTNDVRLTMGGEPTFVSIDDYEGAEWNTAALGPQKRVRADDLARRLRKRFAPGGLLHYGQGKWYPGEPLPRWSFGLFWRKDGKPIWQDEKLIADEAHDHGVTTADAERFAIALAERLGLGRKYVQPAFEDNAHFLLKEANLPENLEPGDKRLADPESRITLAKALAEGLGNARGFVIPVQRLNARGGQGWLSEVWKFRRGHLFLVPGDSAIGFRLPLDSLPYLSPILYPHTVPADPMEPRGPLPDPDEMAQGYERDAATGHVPSAERARQILSDYLARAPEPADQAVRTAVSVEARDGRLCVFLPPLTTLEDYLAFVSAVESVAAELKMPVHLEGYPPPFDPRLQVIGLSPDPGVLEVNIHPASDWKGCVETTRIVYEEARLARLGTEKFMTDGRHTGTGGGNHVVVGGITPADSPFLRRPDLLKSLLLYWQRHPSLSYMFSGVFIGPTSQHPRIDEARHDSLYELEIAFSKFPAPSTDLPPPPWLVDRMLRNILIDVTGNTHRTEISIDKLYSPDGPTGRLG
;
A
#
# COMPACT_ATOMS: atom_id res chain seq x y z
N MET A 1 -37.84 -23.72 12.30
CA MET A 1 -36.52 -23.11 12.16
C MET A 1 -36.34 -22.73 10.70
N ILE A 2 -35.87 -21.52 10.44
CA ILE A 2 -35.49 -21.03 9.13
C ILE A 2 -33.97 -20.89 9.13
N GLN A 3 -33.32 -21.47 8.13
CA GLN A 3 -31.91 -21.21 7.85
C GLN A 3 -31.78 -20.74 6.41
N LEU A 4 -31.21 -19.55 6.26
CA LEU A 4 -30.94 -18.95 4.96
C LEU A 4 -29.52 -19.29 4.54
N LYS A 5 -29.32 -19.55 3.25
CA LYS A 5 -28.00 -19.64 2.65
C LYS A 5 -27.26 -18.31 2.87
N PRO A 6 -26.08 -18.30 3.50
CA PRO A 6 -25.31 -17.07 3.61
C PRO A 6 -24.82 -16.63 2.24
N ASP A 7 -24.67 -15.31 2.05
CA ASP A 7 -24.20 -14.75 0.78
C ASP A 7 -22.76 -15.14 0.48
N VAL A 8 -21.95 -15.19 1.55
CA VAL A 8 -20.52 -15.48 1.48
C VAL A 8 -20.20 -16.62 2.44
N PRO A 9 -19.48 -17.66 1.99
CA PRO A 9 -19.01 -18.72 2.87
C PRO A 9 -18.12 -18.20 4.00
N ALA A 10 -18.24 -18.81 5.17
CA ALA A 10 -17.39 -18.53 6.32
C ALA A 10 -15.91 -18.82 5.99
N LEU A 11 -15.00 -17.98 6.50
CA LEU A 11 -13.56 -18.21 6.37
C LEU A 11 -13.09 -19.38 7.24
N ASP A 12 -13.68 -19.52 8.43
CA ASP A 12 -13.40 -20.59 9.38
C ASP A 12 -14.69 -21.32 9.75
N GLY A 13 -14.60 -22.64 9.92
CA GLY A 13 -15.74 -23.46 10.34
C GLY A 13 -16.78 -23.71 9.23
N PRO A 14 -17.92 -24.35 9.58
CA PRO A 14 -18.97 -24.66 8.62
C PRO A 14 -19.73 -23.39 8.20
N SER A 15 -19.97 -23.23 6.89
CA SER A 15 -20.68 -22.08 6.30
C SER A 15 -22.21 -22.16 6.42
N GLY A 16 -22.76 -23.03 7.27
CA GLY A 16 -24.20 -23.25 7.32
C GLY A 16 -24.74 -24.03 6.11
N THR A 17 -25.96 -23.69 5.67
CA THR A 17 -26.69 -24.38 4.58
C THR A 17 -26.37 -23.81 3.20
N ASP A 18 -26.37 -24.67 2.17
CA ASP A 18 -26.18 -24.28 0.76
C ASP A 18 -27.48 -23.81 0.08
N VAL A 19 -28.63 -23.99 0.75
CA VAL A 19 -29.95 -23.62 0.27
C VAL A 19 -30.75 -22.94 1.38
N ASP A 20 -31.67 -22.06 1.00
CA ASP A 20 -32.68 -21.58 1.94
C ASP A 20 -33.62 -22.75 2.28
N PHE A 21 -33.74 -23.07 3.56
CA PHE A 21 -34.65 -24.12 4.00
C PHE A 21 -35.37 -23.75 5.29
N THR A 22 -36.50 -24.41 5.49
CA THR A 22 -37.29 -24.31 6.71
C THR A 22 -37.78 -25.70 7.09
N ASP A 23 -37.70 -26.01 8.38
CA ASP A 23 -38.23 -27.26 8.94
C ASP A 23 -38.82 -27.04 10.34
N LEU A 24 -39.69 -27.94 10.77
CA LEU A 24 -40.08 -28.04 12.16
C LEU A 24 -38.85 -28.44 12.98
N HIS A 25 -38.62 -27.71 14.06
CA HIS A 25 -37.43 -27.90 14.87
C HIS A 25 -37.76 -27.76 16.35
N ALA A 26 -37.01 -28.46 17.19
CA ALA A 26 -37.13 -28.38 18.63
C ALA A 26 -35.79 -28.04 19.26
N TRP A 27 -35.81 -27.12 20.23
CA TRP A 27 -34.64 -26.72 21.02
C TRP A 27 -35.01 -26.67 22.50
N ALA A 28 -34.00 -26.54 23.35
CA ALA A 28 -34.19 -26.34 24.79
C ALA A 28 -33.96 -24.87 25.14
N GLU A 29 -34.70 -24.34 26.11
CA GLU A 29 -34.45 -23.00 26.64
C GLU A 29 -34.07 -23.06 28.12
N VAL A 30 -33.12 -22.23 28.53
CA VAL A 30 -32.68 -22.11 29.93
C VAL A 30 -32.90 -20.68 30.39
N TYR A 31 -33.58 -20.51 31.52
CA TYR A 31 -33.71 -19.21 32.16
C TYR A 31 -32.46 -18.86 32.94
N LEU A 32 -31.77 -17.79 32.54
CA LEU A 32 -30.64 -17.23 33.27
C LEU A 32 -31.07 -15.93 33.97
N PRO A 33 -30.94 -15.83 35.30
CA PRO A 33 -31.25 -14.60 36.03
C PRO A 33 -30.50 -13.39 35.45
N GLY A 34 -31.25 -12.34 35.07
CA GLY A 34 -30.71 -11.13 34.46
C GLY A 34 -30.63 -11.14 32.93
N ALA A 35 -30.49 -12.31 32.29
CA ALA A 35 -30.40 -12.45 30.83
C ALA A 35 -31.70 -12.99 30.18
N GLY A 36 -32.62 -13.57 30.97
CA GLY A 36 -33.89 -14.09 30.47
C GLY A 36 -33.79 -15.54 29.97
N TRP A 37 -34.72 -15.95 29.12
CA TRP A 37 -34.71 -17.27 28.47
C TRP A 37 -33.72 -17.28 27.31
N ILE A 38 -32.78 -18.22 27.33
CA ILE A 38 -31.79 -18.42 26.28
C ILE A 38 -32.03 -19.77 25.62
N GLY A 39 -32.30 -19.76 24.33
CA GLY A 39 -32.48 -20.97 23.53
C GLY A 39 -31.15 -21.60 23.11
N LEU A 40 -31.08 -22.92 23.26
CA LEU A 40 -29.94 -23.78 22.99
C LEU A 40 -30.36 -24.84 21.97
N ASP A 41 -29.83 -24.75 20.76
CA ASP A 41 -30.08 -25.71 19.69
C ASP A 41 -28.90 -26.69 19.58
N ALA A 42 -29.00 -27.78 20.33
CA ALA A 42 -27.97 -28.81 20.37
C ALA A 42 -27.80 -29.56 19.03
N THR A 43 -28.80 -29.52 18.15
CA THR A 43 -28.76 -30.21 16.85
C THR A 43 -27.86 -29.45 15.88
N SER A 44 -27.98 -28.12 15.84
CA SER A 44 -27.17 -27.26 14.97
C SER A 44 -25.88 -26.76 15.63
N GLY A 45 -25.76 -26.89 16.96
CA GLY A 45 -24.63 -26.34 17.73
C GLY A 45 -24.70 -24.82 17.87
N LEU A 46 -25.89 -24.22 17.72
CA LEU A 46 -26.11 -22.77 17.72
C LEU A 46 -26.93 -22.34 18.95
N LEU A 47 -26.83 -21.06 19.30
CA LEU A 47 -27.86 -20.40 20.11
C LEU A 47 -29.07 -20.10 19.23
N CYS A 48 -30.27 -20.15 19.82
CA CYS A 48 -31.47 -19.78 19.09
C CYS A 48 -31.44 -18.29 18.75
N GLY A 49 -31.73 -17.98 17.49
CA GLY A 49 -31.72 -16.62 16.96
C GLY A 49 -32.98 -16.33 16.15
N GLU A 50 -32.86 -15.41 15.22
CA GLU A 50 -33.97 -14.86 14.42
C GLU A 50 -34.65 -15.94 13.55
N GLY A 51 -33.90 -16.98 13.16
CA GLY A 51 -34.41 -18.14 12.43
C GLY A 51 -35.20 -19.13 13.29
N HIS A 52 -35.16 -19.03 14.62
CA HIS A 52 -35.87 -19.91 15.55
C HIS A 52 -37.21 -19.30 15.94
N ILE A 53 -38.20 -19.41 15.06
CA ILE A 53 -39.56 -18.91 15.31
C ILE A 53 -40.29 -19.86 16.29
N PRO A 54 -40.58 -19.46 17.53
CA PRO A 54 -41.25 -20.32 18.50
C PRO A 54 -42.73 -20.52 18.11
N LEU A 55 -43.09 -21.77 17.82
CA LEU A 55 -44.48 -22.17 17.60
C LEU A 55 -45.18 -22.54 18.92
N ALA A 56 -44.45 -23.19 19.83
CA ALA A 56 -44.91 -23.57 21.16
C ALA A 56 -43.72 -23.61 22.14
N ALA A 57 -43.93 -23.17 23.37
CA ALA A 57 -42.97 -23.26 24.47
C ALA A 57 -43.63 -23.93 25.67
N THR A 58 -43.03 -25.00 26.19
CA THR A 58 -43.58 -25.82 27.27
C THR A 58 -42.45 -26.41 28.12
N PRO A 59 -42.65 -26.59 29.44
CA PRO A 59 -41.68 -27.28 30.28
C PRO A 59 -41.53 -28.77 29.95
N HIS A 60 -42.40 -29.35 29.11
CA HIS A 60 -42.36 -30.77 28.76
C HIS A 60 -42.65 -31.02 27.27
N TYR A 61 -41.73 -31.71 26.58
CA TYR A 61 -41.74 -31.92 25.12
C TYR A 61 -43.05 -32.48 24.56
N ARG A 62 -43.73 -33.37 25.29
CA ARG A 62 -45.03 -33.95 24.89
C ARG A 62 -46.12 -32.91 24.63
N SER A 63 -46.07 -31.77 25.29
CA SER A 63 -47.07 -30.71 25.10
C SER A 63 -46.81 -29.84 23.86
N ALA A 64 -45.66 -30.02 23.20
CA ALA A 64 -45.31 -29.39 21.93
C ALA A 64 -45.36 -30.38 20.76
N ALA A 65 -45.97 -31.55 20.95
CA ALA A 65 -46.13 -32.52 19.87
C ALA A 65 -47.05 -31.94 18.77
N PRO A 66 -46.60 -31.91 17.50
CA PRO A 66 -47.40 -31.35 16.40
C PRO A 66 -48.66 -32.17 16.12
N ILE A 67 -48.63 -33.47 16.41
CA ILE A 67 -49.75 -34.40 16.30
C ILE A 67 -49.78 -35.27 17.55
N THR A 68 -50.97 -35.45 18.15
CA THR A 68 -51.19 -36.32 19.30
C THR A 68 -52.31 -37.31 18.99
N GLY A 69 -52.14 -38.59 19.34
CA GLY A 69 -53.16 -39.61 19.08
C GLY A 69 -52.72 -41.02 19.46
N GLY A 70 -53.57 -42.01 19.17
CA GLY A 70 -53.22 -43.43 19.24
C GLY A 70 -52.45 -43.89 18.00
N VAL A 71 -51.68 -44.97 18.13
CA VAL A 71 -50.97 -45.60 17.01
C VAL A 71 -51.63 -46.94 16.74
N GLU A 72 -52.23 -47.10 15.56
CA GLU A 72 -52.68 -48.39 15.02
C GLU A 72 -52.09 -48.59 13.61
N PRO A 73 -51.95 -49.82 13.12
CA PRO A 73 -51.50 -50.07 11.76
C PRO A 73 -52.49 -49.46 10.76
N ALA A 74 -52.03 -48.48 9.99
CA ALA A 74 -52.83 -47.80 8.98
C ALA A 74 -51.97 -47.59 7.72
N GLU A 75 -52.48 -47.96 6.55
CA GLU A 75 -51.85 -47.64 5.26
C GLU A 75 -52.24 -46.20 4.90
N VAL A 76 -51.49 -45.24 5.45
CA VAL A 76 -51.70 -43.81 5.21
C VAL A 76 -50.43 -43.21 4.63
N GLU A 77 -50.58 -42.49 3.52
CA GLU A 77 -49.54 -41.59 3.00
C GLU A 77 -49.75 -40.22 3.65
N PHE A 78 -48.69 -39.70 4.26
CA PHE A 78 -48.66 -38.36 4.84
C PHE A 78 -47.79 -37.46 3.98
N ASP A 79 -48.35 -36.33 3.56
CA ASP A 79 -47.62 -35.26 2.89
C ASP A 79 -47.53 -34.06 3.83
N PHE A 80 -46.36 -33.43 3.89
CA PHE A 80 -46.19 -32.10 4.47
C PHE A 80 -45.32 -31.26 3.55
N GLU A 81 -45.64 -29.97 3.44
CA GLU A 81 -44.91 -29.02 2.62
C GLU A 81 -44.50 -27.84 3.50
N MET A 82 -43.23 -27.47 3.43
CA MET A 82 -42.72 -26.23 4.01
C MET A 82 -41.83 -25.55 2.99
N SER A 83 -42.03 -24.25 2.82
CA SER A 83 -41.24 -23.41 1.92
C SER A 83 -40.89 -22.10 2.58
N VAL A 84 -39.75 -21.54 2.19
CA VAL A 84 -39.29 -20.21 2.59
C VAL A 84 -38.93 -19.46 1.32
N ALA A 85 -39.28 -18.18 1.26
CA ALA A 85 -38.94 -17.30 0.16
C ALA A 85 -38.46 -15.96 0.72
N ARG A 86 -37.39 -15.41 0.13
CA ARG A 86 -36.91 -14.06 0.43
C ARG A 86 -37.82 -13.05 -0.27
N VAL A 87 -38.33 -12.07 0.48
CA VAL A 87 -39.20 -11.00 -0.05
C VAL A 87 -38.45 -9.68 0.08
N ALA A 88 -38.39 -8.91 -1.02
CA ALA A 88 -37.75 -7.58 -1.07
C ALA A 88 -36.28 -7.58 -0.59
N GLU A 89 -35.47 -8.48 -1.16
CA GLU A 89 -34.05 -8.55 -0.88
C GLU A 89 -33.33 -7.29 -1.38
N ALA A 90 -32.98 -6.41 -0.44
CA ALA A 90 -32.27 -5.19 -0.76
C ALA A 90 -30.80 -5.51 -1.14
N PRO A 91 -30.22 -4.77 -2.10
CA PRO A 91 -28.79 -4.80 -2.36
C PRO A 91 -27.98 -4.55 -1.09
N ARG A 92 -26.89 -5.29 -0.92
CA ARG A 92 -25.97 -5.17 0.22
C ARG A 92 -24.55 -5.48 -0.24
N VAL A 93 -23.56 -5.14 0.58
CA VAL A 93 -22.14 -5.25 0.21
C VAL A 93 -21.75 -6.68 -0.18
N THR A 94 -22.30 -7.67 0.50
CA THR A 94 -22.06 -9.11 0.24
C THR A 94 -22.80 -9.66 -0.98
N LEU A 95 -23.88 -9.01 -1.41
CA LEU A 95 -24.69 -9.41 -2.57
C LEU A 95 -25.32 -8.16 -3.23
N PRO A 96 -24.53 -7.37 -3.98
CA PRO A 96 -24.96 -6.04 -4.45
C PRO A 96 -25.84 -6.07 -5.71
N PHE A 97 -25.69 -7.09 -6.56
CA PHE A 97 -26.39 -7.20 -7.83
C PHE A 97 -26.90 -8.62 -8.05
N SER A 98 -28.03 -8.76 -8.76
CA SER A 98 -28.45 -10.05 -9.30
C SER A 98 -27.53 -10.49 -10.44
N ASP A 99 -27.47 -11.79 -10.71
CA ASP A 99 -26.68 -12.34 -11.83
C ASP A 99 -27.05 -11.69 -13.17
N GLU A 100 -28.34 -11.42 -13.40
CA GLU A 100 -28.83 -10.71 -14.58
C GLU A 100 -28.30 -9.27 -14.66
N SER A 101 -28.37 -8.53 -13.55
CA SER A 101 -27.85 -7.15 -13.50
C SER A 101 -26.34 -7.12 -13.71
N TRP A 102 -25.62 -8.10 -13.15
CA TRP A 102 -24.18 -8.25 -13.34
C TRP A 102 -23.83 -8.57 -14.80
N ALA A 103 -24.58 -9.44 -15.46
CA ALA A 103 -24.40 -9.76 -16.88
C ALA A 103 -24.68 -8.54 -17.78
N ALA A 104 -25.75 -7.78 -17.48
CA ALA A 104 -26.08 -6.55 -18.19
C ALA A 104 -24.99 -5.47 -18.03
N LEU A 105 -24.48 -5.31 -16.80
CA LEU A 105 -23.35 -4.40 -16.52
C LEU A 105 -22.12 -4.78 -17.33
N ASN A 106 -21.75 -6.07 -17.36
CA ASN A 106 -20.60 -6.53 -18.14
C ASN A 106 -20.78 -6.30 -19.64
N THR A 107 -21.97 -6.56 -20.17
CA THR A 107 -22.28 -6.31 -21.59
C THR A 107 -22.16 -4.82 -21.93
N LEU A 108 -22.62 -3.93 -21.03
CA LEU A 108 -22.47 -2.49 -21.21
C LEU A 108 -21.00 -2.05 -21.15
N GLY A 109 -20.22 -2.60 -20.21
CA GLY A 109 -18.79 -2.33 -20.09
C GLY A 109 -18.02 -2.68 -21.37
N GLU A 110 -18.24 -3.88 -21.92
CA GLU A 110 -17.62 -4.31 -23.18
C GLU A 110 -18.00 -3.40 -24.36
N LYS A 111 -19.24 -2.92 -24.40
CA LYS A 111 -19.68 -1.96 -25.42
C LYS A 111 -18.97 -0.61 -25.27
N VAL A 112 -18.89 -0.07 -24.05
CA VAL A 112 -18.21 1.20 -23.77
C VAL A 112 -16.74 1.12 -24.14
N ASP A 113 -16.06 0.02 -23.81
CA ASP A 113 -14.67 -0.22 -24.21
C ASP A 113 -14.49 -0.19 -25.74
N ALA A 114 -15.37 -0.85 -26.47
CA ALA A 114 -15.32 -0.85 -27.94
C ALA A 114 -15.47 0.57 -28.51
N ASP A 115 -16.33 1.40 -27.90
CA ASP A 115 -16.48 2.81 -28.26
C ASP A 115 -15.22 3.62 -27.90
N LEU A 116 -14.62 3.40 -26.72
CA LEU A 116 -13.38 4.07 -26.29
C LEU A 116 -12.19 3.73 -27.21
N MET A 117 -12.08 2.47 -27.64
CA MET A 117 -11.07 2.01 -28.59
C MET A 117 -11.27 2.63 -29.97
N THR A 118 -12.52 2.64 -30.48
CA THR A 118 -12.85 3.21 -31.79
C THR A 118 -12.53 4.71 -31.86
N ASN A 119 -12.63 5.42 -30.74
CA ASN A 119 -12.40 6.86 -30.64
C ASN A 119 -11.01 7.24 -30.09
N ASP A 120 -10.08 6.28 -29.96
CA ASP A 120 -8.69 6.48 -29.47
C ASP A 120 -8.59 7.25 -28.14
N VAL A 121 -9.50 6.96 -27.19
CA VAL A 121 -9.56 7.67 -25.90
C VAL A 121 -8.41 7.25 -24.98
N ARG A 122 -7.93 6.00 -25.07
CA ARG A 122 -6.82 5.44 -24.25
C ARG A 122 -7.02 5.60 -22.74
N LEU A 123 -8.28 5.54 -22.30
CA LEU A 123 -8.67 5.64 -20.90
C LEU A 123 -8.19 4.40 -20.12
N THR A 124 -7.58 4.62 -18.97
CA THR A 124 -7.32 3.58 -17.98
C THR A 124 -8.16 3.82 -16.72
N MET A 125 -8.44 2.75 -15.99
CA MET A 125 -9.20 2.78 -14.74
C MET A 125 -8.43 2.08 -13.62
N GLY A 126 -8.21 2.78 -12.51
CA GLY A 126 -7.67 2.25 -11.26
C GLY A 126 -8.61 2.55 -10.09
N GLY A 127 -8.14 2.31 -8.89
CA GLY A 127 -8.92 2.57 -7.69
C GLY A 127 -8.13 2.52 -6.40
N GLU A 128 -8.79 2.93 -5.32
CA GLU A 128 -8.22 2.97 -3.98
C GLU A 128 -9.14 2.25 -2.98
N PRO A 129 -9.48 0.96 -3.18
CA PRO A 129 -10.32 0.23 -2.24
C PRO A 129 -9.71 0.25 -0.84
N THR A 130 -10.58 0.41 0.14
CA THR A 130 -10.21 0.47 1.54
C THR A 130 -10.86 -0.68 2.31
N PHE A 131 -10.12 -1.24 3.26
CA PHE A 131 -10.51 -2.42 4.01
C PHE A 131 -10.35 -2.21 5.52
N VAL A 132 -11.15 -2.94 6.30
CA VAL A 132 -11.06 -3.04 7.76
C VAL A 132 -10.89 -4.49 8.20
N SER A 133 -10.43 -4.75 9.42
CA SER A 133 -10.36 -6.15 9.90
C SER A 133 -11.75 -6.75 10.03
N ILE A 134 -11.91 -8.01 9.58
CA ILE A 134 -13.12 -8.81 9.84
C ILE A 134 -13.17 -9.25 11.31
N ASP A 135 -12.01 -9.46 11.93
CA ASP A 135 -11.89 -10.01 13.29
C ASP A 135 -12.06 -8.96 14.39
N ASP A 136 -11.47 -7.79 14.17
CA ASP A 136 -11.39 -6.69 15.15
C ASP A 136 -11.89 -5.38 14.54
N TYR A 137 -13.08 -5.40 13.95
CA TYR A 137 -13.66 -4.20 13.31
C TYR A 137 -13.93 -3.05 14.31
N GLU A 138 -14.00 -3.33 15.62
CA GLU A 138 -14.16 -2.34 16.69
C GLU A 138 -12.83 -1.73 17.16
N GLY A 139 -11.69 -2.34 16.80
CA GLY A 139 -10.36 -1.89 17.17
C GLY A 139 -10.08 -0.44 16.75
N ALA A 140 -9.27 0.27 17.55
CA ALA A 140 -8.98 1.68 17.30
C ALA A 140 -8.33 1.91 15.92
N GLU A 141 -7.46 1.00 15.47
CA GLU A 141 -6.81 1.08 14.15
C GLU A 141 -7.78 0.93 12.96
N TRP A 142 -8.98 0.41 13.19
CA TRP A 142 -10.05 0.23 12.20
C TRP A 142 -11.19 1.25 12.36
N ASN A 143 -11.06 2.14 13.34
CA ASN A 143 -12.05 3.17 13.62
C ASN A 143 -11.52 4.61 13.53
N THR A 144 -10.37 4.87 14.12
CA THR A 144 -9.87 6.24 14.32
C THR A 144 -8.35 6.37 14.13
N ALA A 145 -7.57 5.38 14.60
CA ALA A 145 -6.13 5.41 14.49
C ALA A 145 -5.67 4.98 13.09
N ALA A 146 -4.60 5.61 12.59
CA ALA A 146 -3.98 5.22 11.33
C ALA A 146 -3.16 3.94 11.49
N LEU A 147 -2.39 3.85 12.56
CA LEU A 147 -1.51 2.72 12.85
C LEU A 147 -2.11 1.81 13.93
N GLY A 148 -1.65 0.58 13.95
CA GLY A 148 -1.91 -0.38 15.01
C GLY A 148 -1.18 -1.69 14.78
N PRO A 149 -1.25 -2.61 15.75
CA PRO A 149 -0.44 -3.82 15.78
C PRO A 149 -0.84 -4.83 14.70
N GLN A 150 -2.13 -4.91 14.32
CA GLN A 150 -2.59 -5.91 13.36
C GLN A 150 -2.57 -5.39 11.91
N LYS A 151 -2.77 -4.09 11.69
CA LYS A 151 -2.90 -3.53 10.33
C LYS A 151 -1.68 -3.80 9.46
N ARG A 152 -0.47 -3.70 10.02
CA ARG A 152 0.79 -3.97 9.29
C ARG A 152 0.92 -5.45 8.89
N VAL A 153 0.58 -6.37 9.79
CA VAL A 153 0.63 -7.82 9.53
C VAL A 153 -0.42 -8.22 8.50
N ARG A 154 -1.65 -7.67 8.60
CA ARG A 154 -2.72 -7.90 7.62
C ARG A 154 -2.37 -7.34 6.23
N ALA A 155 -1.69 -6.20 6.17
CA ALA A 155 -1.19 -5.64 4.92
C ALA A 155 -0.09 -6.50 4.29
N ASP A 156 0.80 -7.11 5.07
CA ASP A 156 1.83 -8.02 4.54
C ASP A 156 1.21 -9.30 3.97
N ASP A 157 0.25 -9.92 4.67
CA ASP A 157 -0.48 -11.09 4.16
C ASP A 157 -1.21 -10.76 2.85
N LEU A 158 -1.92 -9.63 2.80
CA LEU A 158 -2.58 -9.17 1.58
C LEU A 158 -1.57 -8.92 0.45
N ALA A 159 -0.45 -8.22 0.72
CA ALA A 159 0.56 -7.94 -0.28
C ALA A 159 1.18 -9.23 -0.87
N ARG A 160 1.43 -10.25 -0.04
CA ARG A 160 1.92 -11.56 -0.48
C ARG A 160 0.90 -12.32 -1.32
N ARG A 161 -0.38 -12.27 -0.95
CA ARG A 161 -1.47 -12.86 -1.75
C ARG A 161 -1.60 -12.19 -3.10
N LEU A 162 -1.64 -10.86 -3.12
CA LEU A 162 -1.69 -10.07 -4.36
C LEU A 162 -0.46 -10.31 -5.23
N ARG A 163 0.73 -10.48 -4.63
CA ARG A 163 1.95 -10.88 -5.35
C ARG A 163 1.75 -12.19 -6.11
N LYS A 164 1.16 -13.21 -5.50
CA LYS A 164 0.89 -14.49 -6.18
C LYS A 164 -0.08 -14.37 -7.35
N ARG A 165 -1.04 -13.43 -7.27
CA ARG A 165 -2.09 -13.25 -8.28
C ARG A 165 -1.68 -12.34 -9.44
N PHE A 166 -1.02 -11.22 -9.15
CA PHE A 166 -0.72 -10.17 -10.13
C PHE A 166 0.76 -10.07 -10.49
N ALA A 167 1.64 -10.40 -9.55
CA ALA A 167 3.07 -10.11 -9.65
C ALA A 167 3.96 -11.31 -9.27
N PRO A 168 3.82 -12.50 -9.91
CA PRO A 168 4.80 -13.57 -9.70
C PRO A 168 6.21 -13.07 -9.99
N GLY A 169 7.13 -13.21 -9.03
CA GLY A 169 8.47 -12.64 -9.13
C GLY A 169 8.55 -11.12 -8.94
N GLY A 170 7.48 -10.49 -8.46
CA GLY A 170 7.44 -9.07 -8.10
C GLY A 170 8.22 -8.75 -6.82
N LEU A 171 8.64 -7.50 -6.72
CA LEU A 171 9.38 -6.94 -5.59
C LEU A 171 8.41 -6.43 -4.53
N LEU A 172 8.57 -6.87 -3.28
CA LEU A 172 7.94 -6.25 -2.11
C LEU A 172 8.91 -5.25 -1.49
N HIS A 173 8.45 -4.00 -1.36
CA HIS A 173 9.19 -2.89 -0.78
C HIS A 173 8.44 -2.33 0.43
N TYR A 174 9.12 -2.20 1.56
CA TYR A 174 8.58 -1.78 2.85
C TYR A 174 9.04 -0.35 3.17
N GLY A 175 8.37 0.64 2.59
CA GLY A 175 8.75 2.05 2.69
C GLY A 175 8.06 2.84 3.80
N GLN A 176 8.34 4.14 3.80
CA GLN A 176 7.58 5.15 4.54
C GLN A 176 6.59 5.84 3.60
N GLY A 177 5.38 6.05 4.10
CA GLY A 177 4.31 6.81 3.47
C GLY A 177 4.28 8.27 3.92
N LYS A 178 3.08 8.86 3.91
CA LYS A 178 2.86 10.27 4.27
C LYS A 178 3.19 10.52 5.76
N TRP A 179 3.75 11.71 6.03
CA TRP A 179 3.95 12.22 7.38
C TRP A 179 2.96 13.35 7.66
N TYR A 180 2.06 13.14 8.62
CA TYR A 180 1.04 14.13 8.97
C TYR A 180 1.48 15.01 10.15
N PRO A 181 1.12 16.30 10.16
CA PRO A 181 1.43 17.18 11.28
C PRO A 181 0.92 16.62 12.62
N GLY A 182 1.80 16.57 13.62
CA GLY A 182 1.49 16.06 14.96
C GLY A 182 1.76 14.56 15.15
N GLU A 183 2.05 13.80 14.08
CA GLU A 183 2.54 12.43 14.21
C GLU A 183 4.06 12.42 14.43
N PRO A 184 4.58 11.56 15.33
CA PRO A 184 6.01 11.53 15.66
C PRO A 184 6.87 10.96 14.52
N LEU A 185 6.30 10.03 13.73
CA LEU A 185 6.96 9.34 12.63
C LEU A 185 6.04 9.32 11.39
N PRO A 186 6.61 9.25 10.18
CA PRO A 186 5.85 8.92 8.99
C PRO A 186 5.24 7.53 9.11
N ARG A 187 4.03 7.37 8.54
CA ARG A 187 3.37 6.07 8.48
C ARG A 187 4.14 5.12 7.57
N TRP A 188 3.95 3.81 7.72
CA TRP A 188 4.53 2.84 6.78
C TRP A 188 3.75 2.79 5.46
N SER A 189 4.37 2.30 4.39
CA SER A 189 3.70 2.04 3.11
C SER A 189 4.37 0.88 2.40
N PHE A 190 3.59 -0.08 1.92
CA PHE A 190 4.11 -1.22 1.14
C PHE A 190 3.90 -0.97 -0.35
N GLY A 191 4.91 -1.31 -1.14
CA GLY A 191 4.84 -1.28 -2.60
C GLY A 191 5.14 -2.65 -3.17
N LEU A 192 4.20 -3.19 -3.96
CA LEU A 192 4.39 -4.39 -4.76
C LEU A 192 4.65 -3.98 -6.21
N PHE A 193 5.87 -4.18 -6.70
CA PHE A 193 6.31 -3.76 -8.04
C PHE A 193 6.54 -4.96 -8.96
N TRP A 194 6.10 -4.88 -10.22
CA TRP A 194 6.41 -5.89 -11.23
C TRP A 194 6.55 -5.31 -12.63
N ARG A 195 7.29 -6.01 -13.48
CA ARG A 195 7.54 -5.60 -14.85
C ARG A 195 6.35 -5.97 -15.74
N LYS A 196 5.96 -5.05 -16.62
CA LYS A 196 4.92 -5.28 -17.63
C LYS A 196 5.31 -6.33 -18.67
N ASP A 197 6.61 -6.60 -18.82
CA ASP A 197 7.12 -7.67 -19.69
C ASP A 197 7.01 -9.08 -19.09
N GLY A 198 6.45 -9.20 -17.87
CA GLY A 198 6.22 -10.48 -17.20
C GLY A 198 7.47 -11.13 -16.61
N LYS A 199 8.64 -10.48 -16.70
CA LYS A 199 9.88 -10.99 -16.13
C LYS A 199 10.01 -10.63 -14.65
N PRO A 200 10.69 -11.45 -13.83
CA PRO A 200 10.84 -11.19 -12.40
C PRO A 200 11.71 -9.96 -12.12
N ILE A 201 11.40 -9.27 -11.02
CA ILE A 201 12.31 -8.32 -10.36
C ILE A 201 13.04 -9.02 -9.21
N TRP A 202 12.35 -9.96 -8.54
CA TRP A 202 12.85 -10.75 -7.42
C TRP A 202 12.53 -12.22 -7.65
N GLN A 203 13.54 -13.07 -7.75
CA GLN A 203 13.40 -14.47 -8.14
C GLN A 203 12.94 -15.38 -7.00
N ASP A 204 13.56 -15.32 -5.82
CA ASP A 204 13.30 -16.26 -4.71
C ASP A 204 12.43 -15.64 -3.61
N GLU A 205 11.14 -15.98 -3.59
CA GLU A 205 10.18 -15.54 -2.57
C GLU A 205 10.61 -15.86 -1.13
N LYS A 206 11.39 -16.93 -0.91
CA LYS A 206 11.85 -17.31 0.44
C LYS A 206 12.86 -16.33 1.02
N LEU A 207 13.47 -15.50 0.17
CA LEU A 207 14.40 -14.45 0.59
C LEU A 207 13.70 -13.14 0.96
N ILE A 208 12.36 -13.08 0.89
CA ILE A 208 11.59 -11.95 1.43
C ILE A 208 11.23 -12.29 2.88
N ALA A 209 11.84 -11.58 3.83
CA ALA A 209 11.51 -11.76 5.25
C ALA A 209 10.02 -11.48 5.51
N ASP A 210 9.43 -12.12 6.52
CA ASP A 210 8.00 -11.99 6.89
C ASP A 210 7.81 -10.98 8.02
N GLU A 211 6.68 -10.28 8.07
CA GLU A 211 6.40 -9.32 9.16
C GLU A 211 6.16 -9.99 10.52
N ALA A 212 5.62 -11.21 10.55
CA ALA A 212 5.23 -11.93 11.76
C ALA A 212 6.33 -12.83 12.34
N HIS A 213 7.47 -12.99 11.67
CA HIS A 213 8.52 -13.94 12.06
C HIS A 213 9.83 -13.24 12.49
N ASP A 214 10.37 -13.67 13.63
CA ASP A 214 11.72 -13.29 14.07
C ASP A 214 12.74 -14.25 13.44
N HIS A 215 13.59 -13.73 12.55
CA HIS A 215 14.62 -14.51 11.86
C HIS A 215 15.95 -14.59 12.65
N GLY A 216 16.01 -14.05 13.87
CA GLY A 216 17.19 -14.07 14.72
C GLY A 216 18.39 -13.30 14.16
N VAL A 217 18.15 -12.34 13.26
CA VAL A 217 19.22 -11.57 12.61
C VAL A 217 19.93 -10.68 13.63
N THR A 218 21.26 -10.75 13.64
CA THR A 218 22.10 -9.94 14.53
C THR A 218 22.82 -8.80 13.80
N THR A 219 23.36 -7.83 14.53
CA THR A 219 24.23 -6.79 13.97
C THR A 219 25.44 -7.39 13.23
N ALA A 220 26.00 -8.50 13.70
CA ALA A 220 27.12 -9.17 13.03
C ALA A 220 26.72 -9.76 11.67
N ASP A 221 25.47 -10.20 11.54
CA ASP A 221 24.90 -10.64 10.26
C ASP A 221 24.72 -9.46 9.31
N ALA A 222 24.26 -8.31 9.81
CA ALA A 222 24.19 -7.07 9.05
C ALA A 222 25.56 -6.61 8.54
N GLU A 223 26.62 -6.74 9.35
CA GLU A 223 28.00 -6.46 8.91
C GLU A 223 28.41 -7.39 7.77
N ARG A 224 28.20 -8.70 7.95
CA ARG A 224 28.54 -9.73 6.97
C ARG A 224 27.83 -9.47 5.64
N PHE A 225 26.54 -9.12 5.69
CA PHE A 225 25.76 -8.79 4.51
C PHE A 225 26.26 -7.50 3.84
N ALA A 226 26.52 -6.44 4.60
CA ALA A 226 27.01 -5.17 4.06
C ALA A 226 28.38 -5.32 3.37
N ILE A 227 29.29 -6.13 3.93
CA ILE A 227 30.58 -6.43 3.32
C ILE A 227 30.39 -7.20 2.00
N ALA A 228 29.56 -8.25 2.01
CA ALA A 228 29.29 -9.03 0.82
C ALA A 228 28.63 -8.18 -0.29
N LEU A 229 27.72 -7.28 0.08
CA LEU A 229 27.09 -6.33 -0.85
C LEU A 229 28.09 -5.32 -1.42
N ALA A 230 28.97 -4.75 -0.59
CA ALA A 230 30.01 -3.86 -1.07
C ALA A 230 30.92 -4.56 -2.10
N GLU A 231 31.34 -5.80 -1.82
CA GLU A 231 32.14 -6.59 -2.75
C GLU A 231 31.37 -6.92 -4.04
N ARG A 232 30.07 -7.24 -3.93
CA ARG A 232 29.16 -7.52 -5.06
C ARG A 232 29.03 -6.36 -6.04
N LEU A 233 28.99 -5.14 -5.50
CA LEU A 233 28.91 -3.90 -6.28
C LEU A 233 30.26 -3.49 -6.89
N GLY A 234 31.33 -4.29 -6.72
CA GLY A 234 32.68 -3.92 -7.16
C GLY A 234 33.33 -2.85 -6.27
N LEU A 235 32.69 -2.48 -5.17
CA LEU A 235 33.28 -1.66 -4.12
C LEU A 235 34.20 -2.55 -3.25
N GLY A 236 34.74 -1.98 -2.19
CA GLY A 236 35.59 -2.70 -1.23
C GLY A 236 35.08 -2.56 0.19
N ARG A 237 35.44 -3.52 1.04
CA ARG A 237 35.12 -3.53 2.48
C ARG A 237 35.41 -2.20 3.19
N LYS A 238 36.44 -1.47 2.75
CA LYS A 238 36.83 -0.16 3.32
C LYS A 238 35.72 0.91 3.28
N TYR A 239 34.70 0.76 2.43
CA TYR A 239 33.59 1.69 2.31
C TYR A 239 32.40 1.34 3.22
N VAL A 240 32.41 0.15 3.82
CA VAL A 240 31.40 -0.26 4.81
C VAL A 240 31.75 0.41 6.14
N GLN A 241 30.89 1.32 6.59
CA GLN A 241 31.12 2.09 7.81
C GLN A 241 30.06 1.74 8.86
N PRO A 242 30.46 1.43 10.11
CA PRO A 242 29.51 1.24 11.19
C PRO A 242 28.83 2.57 11.55
N ALA A 243 27.52 2.53 11.69
CA ALA A 243 26.69 3.63 12.16
C ALA A 243 26.31 3.42 13.63
N PHE A 244 26.42 4.47 14.43
CA PHE A 244 26.19 4.43 15.87
C PHE A 244 25.08 5.39 16.28
N GLU A 245 24.38 5.04 17.35
CA GLU A 245 23.51 5.99 18.04
C GLU A 245 24.34 7.13 18.66
N ASP A 246 23.80 8.35 18.68
CA ASP A 246 24.51 9.49 19.29
C ASP A 246 24.40 9.47 20.81
N ASN A 247 25.37 8.84 21.46
CA ASN A 247 25.43 8.73 22.91
C ASN A 247 25.32 10.05 23.65
N ALA A 248 25.90 11.13 23.11
CA ALA A 248 25.86 12.43 23.77
C ALA A 248 24.43 12.98 23.85
N HIS A 249 23.61 12.70 22.84
CA HIS A 249 22.20 13.06 22.82
C HIS A 249 21.42 12.31 23.90
N PHE A 250 21.59 10.98 23.98
CA PHE A 250 20.86 10.15 24.93
C PHE A 250 21.28 10.39 26.38
N LEU A 251 22.57 10.57 26.65
CA LEU A 251 23.09 10.91 27.99
C LEU A 251 22.58 12.28 28.46
N LEU A 252 22.52 13.28 27.56
CA LEU A 252 21.94 14.58 27.89
C LEU A 252 20.44 14.47 28.16
N LYS A 253 19.71 13.64 27.39
CA LYS A 253 18.27 13.41 27.57
C LYS A 253 17.99 12.72 28.90
N GLU A 254 18.79 11.73 29.28
CA GLU A 254 18.74 11.05 30.58
C GLU A 254 19.05 12.01 31.73
N ALA A 255 20.11 12.82 31.62
CA ALA A 255 20.47 13.79 32.66
C ALA A 255 19.42 14.90 32.89
N ASN A 256 18.55 15.15 31.90
CA ASN A 256 17.44 16.08 32.01
C ASN A 256 16.16 15.44 32.59
N LEU A 257 16.16 14.13 32.86
CA LEU A 257 15.05 13.50 33.55
C LEU A 257 14.98 14.00 35.00
N PRO A 258 13.77 14.18 35.56
CA PRO A 258 13.61 14.43 36.99
C PRO A 258 14.28 13.31 37.81
N GLU A 259 14.91 13.67 38.93
CA GLU A 259 15.70 12.75 39.77
C GLU A 259 14.94 11.48 40.22
N ASN A 260 13.60 11.52 40.21
CA ASN A 260 12.73 10.42 40.60
C ASN A 260 12.16 9.60 39.42
N LEU A 261 12.61 9.86 38.19
CA LEU A 261 12.18 9.17 36.96
C LEU A 261 13.37 8.52 36.27
N GLU A 262 13.21 7.23 35.98
CA GLU A 262 14.17 6.46 35.19
C GLU A 262 13.82 6.52 33.69
N PRO A 263 14.78 6.27 32.78
CA PRO A 263 14.50 6.01 31.37
C PRO A 263 13.41 4.94 31.19
N GLY A 264 12.34 5.27 30.45
CA GLY A 264 11.21 4.35 30.22
C GLY A 264 10.05 4.45 31.23
N ASP A 265 10.14 5.31 32.26
CA ASP A 265 9.07 5.46 33.25
C ASP A 265 7.74 5.89 32.62
N LYS A 266 6.64 5.27 33.05
CA LYS A 266 5.30 5.52 32.51
C LYS A 266 4.80 6.95 32.73
N ARG A 267 5.36 7.66 33.72
CA ARG A 267 5.05 9.06 34.05
C ARG A 267 5.64 10.06 33.05
N LEU A 268 6.56 9.63 32.18
CA LEU A 268 7.05 10.45 31.07
C LEU A 268 5.94 10.61 30.03
N ALA A 269 5.68 11.87 29.64
CA ALA A 269 4.53 12.25 28.83
C ALA A 269 4.54 11.69 27.41
N ASP A 270 5.71 11.41 26.85
CA ASP A 270 5.89 10.87 25.50
C ASP A 270 6.24 9.36 25.55
N PRO A 271 5.29 8.47 25.22
CA PRO A 271 5.50 7.03 25.24
C PRO A 271 6.54 6.52 24.23
N GLU A 272 6.75 7.21 23.10
CA GLU A 272 7.75 6.79 22.12
C GLU A 272 9.13 7.20 22.58
N SER A 273 9.34 8.49 22.88
CA SER A 273 10.63 9.00 23.38
C SER A 273 11.18 8.21 24.57
N ARG A 274 10.31 7.73 25.48
CA ARG A 274 10.75 6.93 26.64
C ARG A 274 11.20 5.53 26.21
N ILE A 275 10.55 4.90 25.23
CA ILE A 275 10.91 3.58 24.71
C ILE A 275 12.24 3.69 23.94
N THR A 276 12.39 4.71 23.09
CA THR A 276 13.63 5.00 22.37
C THR A 276 14.80 5.16 23.34
N LEU A 277 14.62 5.99 24.38
CA LEU A 277 15.67 6.26 25.37
C LEU A 277 16.05 4.99 26.14
N ALA A 278 15.06 4.21 26.57
CA ALA A 278 15.31 2.95 27.27
C ALA A 278 16.04 1.93 26.37
N LYS A 279 15.64 1.78 25.10
CA LYS A 279 16.30 0.89 24.14
C LYS A 279 17.74 1.31 23.86
N ALA A 280 17.97 2.60 23.59
CA ALA A 280 19.30 3.12 23.27
C ALA A 280 20.30 2.91 24.42
N LEU A 281 19.86 3.07 25.67
CA LEU A 281 20.72 2.83 26.84
C LEU A 281 20.94 1.33 27.12
N ALA A 282 19.94 0.48 26.85
CA ALA A 282 20.02 -0.97 27.05
C ALA A 282 20.90 -1.69 26.01
N GLU A 283 20.89 -1.28 24.74
CA GLU A 283 21.63 -1.93 23.64
C GLU A 283 23.15 -1.64 23.67
N GLY A 284 23.61 -0.77 24.57
CA GLY A 284 25.01 -0.45 24.79
C GLY A 284 25.54 0.60 23.81
N LEU A 285 25.91 1.75 24.36
CA LEU A 285 26.37 2.97 23.69
C LEU A 285 27.62 2.80 22.78
N GLY A 286 28.25 1.62 22.73
CA GLY A 286 29.43 1.35 21.89
C GLY A 286 29.16 0.49 20.65
N ASN A 287 27.96 -0.07 20.53
CA ASN A 287 27.64 -1.04 19.49
C ASN A 287 27.14 -0.36 18.22
N ALA A 288 27.57 -0.86 17.06
CA ALA A 288 27.02 -0.39 15.79
C ALA A 288 25.54 -0.77 15.72
N ARG A 289 24.69 0.18 15.34
CA ARG A 289 23.27 -0.07 15.07
C ARG A 289 23.08 -0.75 13.72
N GLY A 290 23.92 -0.41 12.75
CA GLY A 290 23.98 -1.03 11.44
C GLY A 290 25.16 -0.51 10.64
N PHE A 291 25.15 -0.76 9.33
CA PHE A 291 26.28 -0.48 8.44
C PHE A 291 25.82 0.31 7.24
N VAL A 292 26.62 1.30 6.85
CA VAL A 292 26.33 2.24 5.77
C VAL A 292 27.40 2.10 4.70
N ILE A 293 26.97 2.04 3.44
CA ILE A 293 27.85 2.02 2.28
C ILE A 293 27.47 3.21 1.42
N PRO A 294 28.25 4.31 1.47
CA PRO A 294 28.07 5.42 0.54
C PRO A 294 28.17 4.90 -0.88
N VAL A 295 27.12 5.06 -1.66
CA VAL A 295 27.05 4.51 -3.02
C VAL A 295 26.26 5.44 -3.91
N GLN A 296 26.81 5.72 -5.07
CA GLN A 296 26.17 6.51 -6.11
C GLN A 296 26.42 5.87 -7.47
N ARG A 297 25.44 5.98 -8.36
CA ARG A 297 25.62 5.53 -9.73
C ARG A 297 26.57 6.45 -10.48
N LEU A 298 27.53 5.87 -11.19
CA LEU A 298 28.44 6.61 -12.04
C LEU A 298 27.85 6.77 -13.45
N ASN A 299 27.61 8.02 -13.87
CA ASN A 299 27.16 8.36 -15.22
C ASN A 299 28.36 8.76 -16.10
N ALA A 300 29.18 7.78 -16.52
CA ALA A 300 30.33 8.01 -17.37
C ALA A 300 30.05 7.64 -18.84
N ARG A 301 30.65 8.37 -19.81
CA ARG A 301 30.55 8.07 -21.26
C ARG A 301 31.04 6.66 -21.65
N GLY A 302 31.76 5.95 -20.78
CA GLY A 302 32.36 4.63 -21.01
C GLY A 302 31.61 3.44 -20.40
N GLY A 303 30.46 3.67 -19.74
CA GLY A 303 29.67 2.61 -19.10
C GLY A 303 29.15 3.01 -17.73
N GLN A 304 28.34 2.14 -17.14
CA GLN A 304 27.73 2.36 -15.84
C GLN A 304 28.45 1.55 -14.75
N GLY A 305 28.83 2.22 -13.66
CA GLY A 305 29.52 1.62 -12.50
C GLY A 305 29.02 2.20 -11.18
N TRP A 306 29.67 1.82 -10.07
CA TRP A 306 29.34 2.32 -8.74
C TRP A 306 30.49 3.15 -8.19
N LEU A 307 30.18 4.36 -7.73
CA LEU A 307 31.10 5.27 -7.05
C LEU A 307 30.80 5.23 -5.54
N SER A 308 31.85 5.28 -4.73
CA SER A 308 31.76 5.29 -3.27
C SER A 308 32.79 6.24 -2.66
N GLU A 309 32.47 6.76 -1.48
CA GLU A 309 33.32 7.67 -0.70
C GLU A 309 33.48 7.10 0.71
N VAL A 310 34.68 7.13 1.28
CA VAL A 310 34.84 6.90 2.73
C VAL A 310 34.51 8.21 3.44
N TRP A 311 33.30 8.30 3.98
CA TRP A 311 32.87 9.49 4.72
C TRP A 311 33.76 9.74 5.94
N LYS A 312 34.16 11.00 6.11
CA LYS A 312 34.97 11.45 7.24
C LYS A 312 34.20 12.46 8.05
N PHE A 313 33.90 12.11 9.29
CA PHE A 313 33.20 12.97 10.22
C PHE A 313 34.17 13.64 11.19
N ARG A 314 33.82 14.85 11.64
CA ARG A 314 34.61 15.58 12.63
C ARG A 314 34.80 14.82 13.95
N ARG A 315 33.80 14.02 14.34
CA ARG A 315 33.81 13.18 15.55
C ARG A 315 34.43 11.79 15.32
N GLY A 316 34.98 11.51 14.14
CA GLY A 316 35.61 10.24 13.78
C GLY A 316 34.67 9.08 13.44
N HIS A 317 33.43 9.09 13.93
CA HIS A 317 32.41 8.06 13.67
C HIS A 317 31.16 8.63 13.01
N LEU A 318 30.39 7.76 12.34
CA LEU A 318 29.06 8.07 11.80
C LEU A 318 28.04 7.95 12.95
N PHE A 319 27.66 9.09 13.51
CA PHE A 319 26.61 9.17 14.53
C PHE A 319 25.28 9.53 13.86
N LEU A 320 24.27 8.69 14.04
CA LEU A 320 22.94 8.87 13.47
C LEU A 320 22.23 10.07 14.09
N VAL A 321 21.43 10.76 13.29
CA VAL A 321 20.45 11.72 13.80
C VAL A 321 19.49 10.96 14.74
N PRO A 322 19.24 11.40 15.98
CA PRO A 322 18.40 10.66 16.94
C PRO A 322 16.97 10.42 16.41
N GLY A 323 16.41 9.22 16.65
CA GLY A 323 15.04 8.85 16.27
C GLY A 323 14.85 7.34 16.15
N ASP A 324 13.64 6.89 15.78
CA ASP A 324 13.29 5.46 15.65
C ASP A 324 13.13 4.99 14.20
N SER A 325 13.25 5.90 13.21
CA SER A 325 13.26 5.54 11.78
C SER A 325 14.44 4.65 11.41
N ALA A 326 14.34 3.99 10.26
CA ALA A 326 15.45 3.25 9.66
C ALA A 326 16.73 4.11 9.59
N ILE A 327 17.89 3.48 9.80
CA ILE A 327 19.17 4.24 9.86
C ILE A 327 19.46 5.02 8.57
N GLY A 328 18.95 4.57 7.42
CA GLY A 328 19.08 5.27 6.14
C GLY A 328 18.38 6.64 6.09
N PHE A 329 17.30 6.86 6.85
CA PHE A 329 16.67 8.17 6.99
C PHE A 329 17.37 9.07 8.02
N ARG A 330 18.27 8.49 8.83
CA ARG A 330 18.93 9.15 9.96
C ARG A 330 20.40 9.47 9.69
N LEU A 331 20.83 9.40 8.42
CA LEU A 331 22.21 9.66 8.03
C LEU A 331 22.55 11.16 8.19
N PRO A 332 23.64 11.52 8.88
CA PRO A 332 24.01 12.92 9.15
C PRO A 332 24.74 13.56 7.95
N LEU A 333 24.07 13.63 6.78
CA LEU A 333 24.70 14.10 5.53
C LEU A 333 25.24 15.53 5.64
N ASP A 334 24.60 16.41 6.42
CA ASP A 334 25.05 17.79 6.66
C ASP A 334 26.35 17.89 7.48
N SER A 335 26.76 16.80 8.14
CA SER A 335 28.03 16.72 8.87
C SER A 335 29.23 16.34 7.99
N LEU A 336 28.99 16.02 6.72
CA LEU A 336 30.03 15.76 5.73
C LEU A 336 30.70 17.07 5.26
N PRO A 337 31.85 17.00 4.58
CA PRO A 337 32.47 18.19 4.00
C PRO A 337 31.47 18.97 3.12
N TYR A 338 31.39 20.27 3.39
CA TYR A 338 30.50 21.18 2.67
C TYR A 338 30.84 21.19 1.17
N LEU A 339 29.79 21.09 0.35
CA LEU A 339 29.85 21.26 -1.09
C LEU A 339 29.03 22.50 -1.47
N SER A 340 29.50 23.26 -2.45
CA SER A 340 28.66 24.30 -3.03
C SER A 340 27.44 23.67 -3.71
N PRO A 341 26.29 24.35 -3.80
CA PRO A 341 25.08 23.79 -4.43
C PRO A 341 25.29 23.31 -5.87
N ILE A 342 26.25 23.90 -6.60
CA ILE A 342 26.59 23.53 -7.98
C ILE A 342 27.33 22.18 -8.04
N LEU A 343 28.10 21.86 -7.00
CA LEU A 343 28.87 20.61 -6.90
C LEU A 343 28.11 19.52 -6.13
N TYR A 344 26.94 19.83 -5.56
CA TYR A 344 26.17 18.85 -4.82
C TYR A 344 25.57 17.83 -5.79
N PRO A 345 25.80 16.52 -5.57
CA PRO A 345 25.34 15.46 -6.49
C PRO A 345 23.84 15.20 -6.33
N HIS A 346 23.01 16.11 -6.83
CA HIS A 346 21.56 15.96 -6.78
C HIS A 346 21.09 14.81 -7.68
N THR A 347 20.27 13.92 -7.12
CA THR A 347 19.53 12.91 -7.89
C THR A 347 18.40 13.62 -8.64
N VAL A 348 18.52 13.72 -9.96
CA VAL A 348 17.48 14.29 -10.83
C VAL A 348 16.57 13.15 -11.32
N PRO A 349 15.27 13.16 -10.99
CA PRO A 349 14.34 12.15 -11.51
C PRO A 349 14.27 12.20 -13.04
N ALA A 350 14.20 11.03 -13.67
CA ALA A 350 14.03 10.93 -15.11
C ALA A 350 12.66 11.48 -15.54
N ASP A 351 12.59 12.06 -16.74
CA ASP A 351 11.32 12.59 -17.28
C ASP A 351 10.37 11.42 -17.61
N PRO A 352 9.11 11.44 -17.12
CA PRO A 352 8.09 10.46 -17.49
C PRO A 352 7.80 10.38 -19.00
N MET A 353 8.09 11.44 -19.76
CA MET A 353 7.85 11.54 -21.20
C MET A 353 9.03 11.08 -22.06
N GLU A 354 10.18 10.72 -21.46
CA GLU A 354 11.35 10.27 -22.20
C GLU A 354 11.12 8.88 -22.83
N PRO A 355 11.41 8.67 -24.13
CA PRO A 355 11.35 7.35 -24.75
C PRO A 355 12.36 6.38 -24.12
N ARG A 356 11.92 5.17 -23.76
CA ARG A 356 12.78 4.15 -23.14
C ARG A 356 12.78 2.86 -23.95
N GLY A 357 13.94 2.19 -23.99
CA GLY A 357 14.10 0.86 -24.58
C GLY A 357 13.54 -0.26 -23.70
N PRO A 358 13.68 -1.52 -24.13
CA PRO A 358 13.35 -2.67 -23.28
C PRO A 358 14.25 -2.73 -22.04
N LEU A 359 13.72 -3.26 -20.94
CA LEU A 359 14.50 -3.50 -19.73
C LEU A 359 15.49 -4.66 -19.91
N PRO A 360 16.64 -4.65 -19.22
CA PRO A 360 17.59 -5.75 -19.29
C PRO A 360 16.98 -7.07 -18.82
N ASP A 361 17.52 -8.18 -19.31
CA ASP A 361 17.08 -9.51 -18.92
C ASP A 361 17.48 -9.83 -17.46
N PRO A 362 16.55 -10.29 -16.59
CA PRO A 362 16.86 -10.59 -15.19
C PRO A 362 17.88 -11.71 -15.01
N ASP A 363 17.88 -12.73 -15.87
CA ASP A 363 18.77 -13.88 -15.72
C ASP A 363 20.19 -13.49 -16.11
N GLU A 364 20.36 -12.73 -17.19
CA GLU A 364 21.65 -12.14 -17.56
C GLU A 364 22.19 -11.21 -16.45
N MET A 365 21.29 -10.46 -15.81
CA MET A 365 21.65 -9.55 -14.73
C MET A 365 22.07 -10.31 -13.47
N ALA A 366 21.30 -11.32 -13.07
CA ALA A 366 21.59 -12.18 -11.93
C ALA A 366 22.92 -12.91 -12.11
N GLN A 367 23.15 -13.52 -13.29
CA GLN A 367 24.43 -14.16 -13.64
C GLN A 367 25.63 -13.19 -13.53
N GLY A 368 25.44 -11.92 -13.88
CA GLY A 368 26.48 -10.91 -13.72
C GLY A 368 26.88 -10.67 -12.27
N TYR A 369 25.96 -10.88 -11.33
CA TYR A 369 26.21 -10.73 -9.90
C TYR A 369 26.48 -12.05 -9.18
N GLU A 370 26.34 -13.21 -9.81
CA GLU A 370 26.72 -14.48 -9.19
C GLU A 370 28.23 -14.53 -8.88
N ARG A 371 28.56 -15.13 -7.74
CA ARG A 371 29.95 -15.32 -7.30
C ARG A 371 30.39 -16.71 -7.69
N ASP A 372 31.40 -16.79 -8.54
CA ASP A 372 32.02 -18.06 -8.90
C ASP A 372 32.64 -18.71 -7.65
N ALA A 373 32.22 -19.93 -7.34
CA ALA A 373 32.63 -20.61 -6.12
C ALA A 373 34.13 -21.00 -6.10
N ALA A 374 34.75 -21.17 -7.28
CA ALA A 374 36.15 -21.60 -7.39
C ALA A 374 37.13 -20.42 -7.34
N THR A 375 36.75 -19.29 -7.94
CA THR A 375 37.61 -18.11 -8.12
C THR A 375 37.21 -16.94 -7.24
N GLY A 376 36.00 -16.95 -6.66
CA GLY A 376 35.40 -15.82 -5.97
C GLY A 376 35.09 -14.63 -6.88
N HIS A 377 35.20 -14.83 -8.20
CA HIS A 377 35.02 -13.80 -9.22
C HIS A 377 33.54 -13.43 -9.36
N VAL A 378 33.26 -12.14 -9.52
CA VAL A 378 31.93 -11.58 -9.80
C VAL A 378 32.05 -10.70 -11.04
N PRO A 379 31.47 -11.08 -12.19
CA PRO A 379 31.65 -10.36 -13.47
C PRO A 379 31.26 -8.88 -13.41
N SER A 380 30.10 -8.56 -12.83
CA SER A 380 29.62 -7.18 -12.68
C SER A 380 30.53 -6.36 -11.77
N ALA A 381 31.10 -6.96 -10.72
CA ALA A 381 32.00 -6.30 -9.80
C ALA A 381 33.33 -5.93 -10.47
N GLU A 382 33.91 -6.84 -11.28
CA GLU A 382 35.14 -6.55 -12.05
C GLU A 382 34.90 -5.44 -13.08
N ARG A 383 33.79 -5.54 -13.83
CA ARG A 383 33.40 -4.51 -14.80
C ARG A 383 33.23 -3.14 -14.12
N ALA A 384 32.56 -3.09 -12.98
CA ALA A 384 32.38 -1.86 -12.21
C ALA A 384 33.72 -1.25 -11.76
N ARG A 385 34.69 -2.08 -11.31
CA ARG A 385 36.04 -1.61 -10.95
C ARG A 385 36.80 -1.06 -12.14
N GLN A 386 36.70 -1.70 -13.29
CA GLN A 386 37.35 -1.22 -14.52
C GLN A 386 36.79 0.15 -14.94
N ILE A 387 35.46 0.30 -14.96
CA ILE A 387 34.78 1.55 -15.30
C ILE A 387 35.17 2.67 -14.32
N LEU A 388 35.19 2.37 -13.02
CA LEU A 388 35.59 3.33 -12.00
C LEU A 388 37.06 3.75 -12.17
N SER A 389 37.96 2.81 -12.46
CA SER A 389 39.37 3.09 -12.74
C SER A 389 39.54 4.02 -13.94
N ASP A 390 38.82 3.76 -15.02
CA ASP A 390 38.84 4.59 -16.24
C ASP A 390 38.27 5.99 -15.98
N TYR A 391 37.24 6.10 -15.15
CA TYR A 391 36.66 7.37 -14.75
C TYR A 391 37.62 8.20 -13.90
N LEU A 392 38.20 7.60 -12.84
CA LEU A 392 39.13 8.29 -11.96
C LEU A 392 40.40 8.74 -12.69
N ALA A 393 40.86 7.98 -13.70
CA ALA A 393 41.97 8.39 -14.55
C ALA A 393 41.68 9.64 -15.41
N ARG A 394 40.40 9.97 -15.63
CA ARG A 394 39.93 11.09 -16.47
C ARG A 394 39.30 12.22 -15.67
N ALA A 395 38.98 11.99 -14.38
CA ALA A 395 38.31 12.96 -13.53
C ALA A 395 39.24 14.13 -13.19
N PRO A 396 38.84 15.39 -13.48
CA PRO A 396 39.73 16.54 -13.36
C PRO A 396 39.97 17.00 -11.91
N GLU A 397 39.04 16.76 -10.97
CA GLU A 397 39.14 17.27 -9.58
C GLU A 397 38.54 16.29 -8.53
N PRO A 398 38.99 16.31 -7.25
CA PRO A 398 38.43 15.49 -6.16
C PRO A 398 36.96 15.82 -5.82
N ALA A 399 36.50 17.04 -6.13
CA ALA A 399 35.13 17.47 -5.85
C ALA A 399 34.08 16.70 -6.68
N ASP A 400 34.47 16.15 -7.84
CA ASP A 400 33.60 15.34 -8.70
C ASP A 400 33.37 13.91 -8.15
N GLN A 401 33.98 13.57 -7.01
CA GLN A 401 33.93 12.23 -6.39
C GLN A 401 33.08 12.18 -5.12
N ALA A 402 32.46 13.29 -4.74
CA ALA A 402 31.68 13.36 -3.51
C ALA A 402 30.38 12.56 -3.64
N VAL A 403 30.10 11.69 -2.66
CA VAL A 403 28.91 10.84 -2.63
C VAL A 403 27.99 11.28 -1.50
N ARG A 404 26.72 11.55 -1.81
CA ARG A 404 25.69 11.99 -0.83
C ARG A 404 24.49 11.05 -0.74
N THR A 405 24.65 9.84 -1.26
CA THR A 405 23.67 8.75 -1.21
C THR A 405 24.33 7.52 -0.61
N ALA A 406 23.55 6.67 0.05
CA ALA A 406 24.07 5.45 0.65
C ALA A 406 23.00 4.37 0.72
N VAL A 407 23.44 3.11 0.63
CA VAL A 407 22.66 1.97 1.10
C VAL A 407 22.99 1.76 2.57
N SER A 408 22.02 1.33 3.37
CA SER A 408 22.29 0.93 4.74
C SER A 408 21.67 -0.41 5.06
N VAL A 409 22.32 -1.16 5.94
CA VAL A 409 21.94 -2.51 6.34
C VAL A 409 21.88 -2.55 7.85
N GLU A 410 20.73 -2.88 8.41
CA GLU A 410 20.54 -2.99 9.85
C GLU A 410 19.76 -4.25 10.23
N ALA A 411 20.02 -4.74 11.44
CA ALA A 411 19.18 -5.75 12.07
C ALA A 411 18.08 -5.04 12.86
N ARG A 412 16.82 -5.24 12.50
CA ARG A 412 15.68 -4.58 13.15
C ARG A 412 14.55 -5.57 13.36
N ASP A 413 14.08 -5.67 14.61
CA ASP A 413 13.01 -6.58 15.03
C ASP A 413 13.20 -8.01 14.48
N GLY A 414 14.41 -8.56 14.68
CA GLY A 414 14.75 -9.92 14.26
C GLY A 414 15.02 -10.12 12.77
N ARG A 415 14.95 -9.06 11.96
CA ARG A 415 15.01 -9.11 10.48
C ARG A 415 16.18 -8.30 9.94
N LEU A 416 16.63 -8.64 8.74
CA LEU A 416 17.66 -7.89 8.02
C LEU A 416 16.99 -6.86 7.11
N CYS A 417 17.14 -5.58 7.43
CA CYS A 417 16.60 -4.47 6.65
C CYS A 417 17.69 -3.87 5.77
N VAL A 418 17.45 -3.81 4.46
CA VAL A 418 18.32 -3.18 3.47
C VAL A 418 17.61 -1.93 2.95
N PHE A 419 18.10 -0.77 3.38
CA PHE A 419 17.62 0.53 2.95
C PHE A 419 18.28 0.91 1.63
N LEU A 420 17.49 0.93 0.56
CA LEU A 420 17.92 1.23 -0.80
C LEU A 420 18.18 2.74 -0.98
N PRO A 421 19.26 3.12 -1.68
CA PRO A 421 19.57 4.51 -2.00
C PRO A 421 18.62 5.04 -3.10
N PRO A 422 18.49 6.37 -3.24
CA PRO A 422 17.76 6.95 -4.37
C PRO A 422 18.54 6.71 -5.67
N LEU A 423 17.86 6.12 -6.67
CA LEU A 423 18.41 5.83 -7.99
C LEU A 423 17.59 6.55 -9.08
N THR A 424 18.27 6.99 -10.13
CA THR A 424 17.66 7.84 -11.18
C THR A 424 16.89 7.05 -12.23
N THR A 425 17.37 5.85 -12.58
CA THR A 425 16.80 5.01 -13.63
C THR A 425 16.33 3.67 -13.05
N LEU A 426 15.36 3.04 -13.71
CA LEU A 426 14.87 1.74 -13.31
C LEU A 426 15.94 0.65 -13.53
N GLU A 427 16.71 0.74 -14.61
CA GLU A 427 17.79 -0.21 -14.92
C GLU A 427 18.83 -0.28 -13.80
N ASP A 428 19.22 0.88 -13.25
CA ASP A 428 20.15 0.93 -12.13
C ASP A 428 19.52 0.36 -10.85
N TYR A 429 18.22 0.60 -10.65
CA TYR A 429 17.48 0.04 -9.52
C TYR A 429 17.39 -1.48 -9.60
N LEU A 430 17.04 -2.04 -10.75
CA LEU A 430 17.00 -3.49 -10.98
C LEU A 430 18.39 -4.12 -10.79
N ALA A 431 19.44 -3.46 -11.28
CA ALA A 431 20.82 -3.92 -11.09
C ALA A 431 21.22 -3.93 -9.60
N PHE A 432 20.78 -2.95 -8.83
CA PHE A 432 21.05 -2.90 -7.39
C PHE A 432 20.27 -3.98 -6.63
N VAL A 433 18.97 -4.13 -6.92
CA VAL A 433 18.13 -5.18 -6.33
C VAL A 433 18.67 -6.56 -6.63
N SER A 434 19.09 -6.82 -7.87
CA SER A 434 19.72 -8.08 -8.27
C SER A 434 20.99 -8.37 -7.46
N ALA A 435 21.84 -7.36 -7.22
CA ALA A 435 23.02 -7.51 -6.36
C ALA A 435 22.64 -7.84 -4.91
N VAL A 436 21.59 -7.23 -4.36
CA VAL A 436 21.08 -7.52 -3.01
C VAL A 436 20.53 -8.94 -2.93
N GLU A 437 19.72 -9.35 -3.91
CA GLU A 437 19.15 -10.71 -3.98
C GLU A 437 20.24 -11.78 -4.08
N SER A 438 21.26 -11.58 -4.92
CA SER A 438 22.39 -12.52 -5.03
C SER A 438 23.14 -12.69 -3.70
N VAL A 439 23.29 -11.62 -2.91
CA VAL A 439 23.93 -11.69 -1.58
C VAL A 439 23.01 -12.37 -0.56
N ALA A 440 21.71 -12.07 -0.59
CA ALA A 440 20.71 -12.74 0.23
C ALA A 440 20.68 -14.25 -0.03
N ALA A 441 20.77 -14.65 -1.30
CA ALA A 441 20.82 -16.04 -1.72
C ALA A 441 22.12 -16.74 -1.26
N GLU A 442 23.29 -16.11 -1.43
CA GLU A 442 24.58 -16.66 -0.99
C GLU A 442 24.61 -16.87 0.53
N LEU A 443 24.15 -15.87 1.29
CA LEU A 443 24.17 -15.90 2.76
C LEU A 443 22.96 -16.63 3.36
N LYS A 444 21.97 -17.00 2.55
CA LYS A 444 20.68 -17.58 2.96
C LYS A 444 19.97 -16.73 4.01
N MET A 445 19.95 -15.42 3.76
CA MET A 445 19.38 -14.42 4.65
C MET A 445 18.21 -13.74 3.98
N PRO A 446 16.96 -13.99 4.45
CA PRO A 446 15.82 -13.21 4.01
C PRO A 446 15.98 -11.73 4.40
N VAL A 447 15.55 -10.84 3.52
CA VAL A 447 15.68 -9.38 3.69
C VAL A 447 14.35 -8.66 3.57
N HIS A 448 14.25 -7.50 4.22
CA HIS A 448 13.29 -6.46 3.91
C HIS A 448 13.98 -5.36 3.13
N LEU A 449 13.49 -5.08 1.93
CA LEU A 449 13.93 -3.93 1.15
C LEU A 449 13.09 -2.71 1.52
N GLU A 450 13.75 -1.64 1.92
CA GLU A 450 13.11 -0.40 2.34
C GLU A 450 13.85 0.83 1.78
N GLY A 451 13.46 2.03 2.20
CA GLY A 451 14.08 3.27 1.75
C GLY A 451 13.41 3.82 0.49
N TYR A 452 14.20 4.12 -0.53
CA TYR A 452 13.69 4.72 -1.76
C TYR A 452 13.10 3.64 -2.68
N PRO A 453 11.83 3.76 -3.11
CA PRO A 453 11.21 2.82 -4.04
C PRO A 453 11.84 2.94 -5.45
N PRO A 454 11.51 2.01 -6.37
CA PRO A 454 11.89 2.17 -7.78
C PRO A 454 11.44 3.55 -8.29
N PRO A 455 12.27 4.27 -9.08
CA PRO A 455 11.83 5.49 -9.71
C PRO A 455 10.64 5.21 -10.64
N PHE A 456 9.76 6.19 -10.82
CA PHE A 456 8.64 6.06 -11.73
C PHE A 456 9.11 5.65 -13.13
N ASP A 457 8.51 4.60 -13.66
CA ASP A 457 8.82 4.06 -14.98
C ASP A 457 7.56 3.42 -15.58
N PRO A 458 7.17 3.77 -16.83
CA PRO A 458 5.97 3.22 -17.47
C PRO A 458 6.05 1.71 -17.74
N ARG A 459 7.23 1.08 -17.64
CA ARG A 459 7.44 -0.37 -17.80
C ARG A 459 7.17 -1.16 -16.53
N LEU A 460 6.93 -0.49 -15.39
CA LEU A 460 6.50 -1.11 -14.14
C LEU A 460 4.99 -0.91 -13.89
N GLN A 461 4.45 -1.83 -13.10
CA GLN A 461 3.19 -1.67 -12.40
C GLN A 461 3.46 -1.68 -10.89
N VAL A 462 2.55 -1.08 -10.13
CA VAL A 462 2.63 -1.01 -8.67
C VAL A 462 1.26 -1.21 -8.04
N ILE A 463 1.22 -1.97 -6.95
CA ILE A 463 0.14 -1.92 -5.96
C ILE A 463 0.72 -1.30 -4.68
N GLY A 464 0.08 -0.26 -4.18
CA GLY A 464 0.43 0.38 -2.91
C GLY A 464 -0.50 -0.08 -1.80
N LEU A 465 0.03 -0.34 -0.60
CA LEU A 465 -0.78 -0.58 0.60
C LEU A 465 -0.35 0.40 1.69
N SER A 466 -1.27 1.24 2.15
CA SER A 466 -0.99 2.28 3.13
C SER A 466 -2.02 2.32 4.26
N PRO A 467 -1.58 2.59 5.49
CA PRO A 467 -2.45 2.73 6.64
C PRO A 467 -3.05 4.14 6.69
N ASP A 468 -4.37 4.20 6.58
CA ASP A 468 -5.14 5.42 6.75
C ASP A 468 -5.98 5.36 8.04
N PRO A 469 -6.43 6.50 8.57
CA PRO A 469 -7.21 6.53 9.81
C PRO A 469 -8.45 5.64 9.67
N GLY A 470 -8.49 4.57 10.47
CA GLY A 470 -9.59 3.61 10.47
C GLY A 470 -9.65 2.64 9.30
N VAL A 471 -8.72 2.66 8.32
CA VAL A 471 -8.74 1.73 7.18
C VAL A 471 -7.33 1.32 6.74
N LEU A 472 -7.25 0.22 5.98
CA LEU A 472 -6.10 -0.10 5.13
C LEU A 472 -6.50 0.26 3.69
N GLU A 473 -5.78 1.20 3.07
CA GLU A 473 -5.98 1.59 1.67
C GLU A 473 -5.09 0.76 0.76
N VAL A 474 -5.65 0.31 -0.37
CA VAL A 474 -4.93 -0.42 -1.41
C VAL A 474 -5.03 0.35 -2.72
N ASN A 475 -3.92 0.95 -3.17
CA ASN A 475 -3.83 1.61 -4.46
C ASN A 475 -3.59 0.56 -5.54
N ILE A 476 -4.60 0.29 -6.38
CA ILE A 476 -4.51 -0.75 -7.41
C ILE A 476 -3.93 -0.21 -8.71
N HIS A 477 -3.13 -1.03 -9.39
CA HIS A 477 -2.63 -0.73 -10.72
C HIS A 477 -3.77 -0.50 -11.73
N PRO A 478 -3.58 0.40 -12.72
CA PRO A 478 -4.62 0.72 -13.69
C PRO A 478 -4.86 -0.42 -14.69
N ALA A 479 -6.13 -0.70 -14.96
CA ALA A 479 -6.62 -1.54 -16.04
C ALA A 479 -6.83 -0.73 -17.33
N SER A 480 -6.56 -1.35 -18.48
CA SER A 480 -6.74 -0.75 -19.82
C SER A 480 -8.09 -1.05 -20.45
N ASP A 481 -8.86 -1.96 -19.85
CA ASP A 481 -10.17 -2.40 -20.33
C ASP A 481 -11.06 -2.84 -19.16
N TRP A 482 -12.35 -2.93 -19.42
CA TRP A 482 -13.42 -3.34 -18.53
C TRP A 482 -13.16 -4.73 -17.94
N LYS A 483 -12.72 -5.68 -18.76
CA LYS A 483 -12.45 -7.04 -18.29
C LYS A 483 -11.35 -7.06 -17.24
N GLY A 484 -10.25 -6.34 -17.47
CA GLY A 484 -9.16 -6.17 -16.52
C GLY A 484 -9.59 -5.43 -15.25
N CYS A 485 -10.48 -4.44 -15.37
CA CYS A 485 -11.06 -3.73 -14.23
C CYS A 485 -11.88 -4.66 -13.32
N VAL A 486 -12.77 -5.47 -13.92
CA VAL A 486 -13.59 -6.46 -13.22
C VAL A 486 -12.72 -7.54 -12.58
N GLU A 487 -11.74 -8.08 -13.31
CA GLU A 487 -10.84 -9.10 -12.79
C GLU A 487 -10.00 -8.60 -11.62
N THR A 488 -9.43 -7.40 -11.75
CA THR A 488 -8.62 -6.77 -10.70
C THR A 488 -9.45 -6.56 -9.44
N THR A 489 -10.64 -5.97 -9.59
CA THR A 489 -11.55 -5.73 -8.47
C THR A 489 -11.92 -7.03 -7.76
N ARG A 490 -12.31 -8.07 -8.51
CA ARG A 490 -12.68 -9.37 -7.94
C ARG A 490 -11.52 -10.01 -7.17
N ILE A 491 -10.32 -10.02 -7.74
CA ILE A 491 -9.15 -10.62 -7.09
C ILE A 491 -8.79 -9.85 -5.81
N VAL A 492 -8.77 -8.52 -5.87
CA VAL A 492 -8.38 -7.70 -4.70
C VAL A 492 -9.34 -7.92 -3.53
N TYR A 493 -10.65 -7.95 -3.80
CA TYR A 493 -11.65 -8.16 -2.74
C TYR A 493 -11.61 -9.59 -2.19
N GLU A 494 -11.43 -10.61 -3.03
CA GLU A 494 -11.32 -12.00 -2.54
C GLU A 494 -10.04 -12.20 -1.73
N GLU A 495 -8.88 -11.73 -2.21
CA GLU A 495 -7.63 -11.88 -1.46
C GLU A 495 -7.62 -11.04 -0.17
N ALA A 496 -8.27 -9.88 -0.15
CA ALA A 496 -8.50 -9.12 1.08
C ALA A 496 -9.33 -9.93 2.09
N ARG A 497 -10.43 -10.53 1.64
CA ARG A 497 -11.26 -11.39 2.49
C ARG A 497 -10.45 -12.55 3.05
N LEU A 498 -9.67 -13.23 2.22
CA LEU A 498 -8.79 -14.33 2.66
C LEU A 498 -7.67 -13.87 3.60
N ALA A 499 -7.26 -12.60 3.53
CA ALA A 499 -6.37 -11.94 4.48
C ALA A 499 -7.09 -11.43 5.74
N ARG A 500 -8.38 -11.77 5.92
CA ARG A 500 -9.25 -11.36 7.04
C ARG A 500 -9.52 -9.85 7.07
N LEU A 501 -9.59 -9.26 5.89
CA LEU A 501 -9.95 -7.86 5.64
C LEU A 501 -11.28 -7.78 4.90
N GLY A 502 -12.20 -6.96 5.38
CA GLY A 502 -13.55 -6.79 4.86
C GLY A 502 -13.83 -5.34 4.47
N THR A 503 -14.98 -5.11 3.86
CA THR A 503 -15.42 -3.79 3.39
C THR A 503 -16.61 -3.23 4.17
N GLU A 504 -17.00 -3.93 5.23
CA GLU A 504 -18.17 -3.65 6.05
C GLU A 504 -17.77 -3.04 7.39
N LYS A 505 -18.49 -2.00 7.79
CA LYS A 505 -18.33 -1.34 9.08
C LYS A 505 -19.68 -1.05 9.70
N PHE A 506 -19.75 -1.09 11.03
CA PHE A 506 -20.97 -0.79 11.76
C PHE A 506 -20.78 0.48 12.58
N MET A 507 -21.70 1.42 12.40
CA MET A 507 -21.76 2.64 13.22
C MET A 507 -22.15 2.28 14.66
N THR A 508 -21.95 3.19 15.60
CA THR A 508 -22.30 2.97 17.02
C THR A 508 -23.78 2.70 17.27
N ASP A 509 -24.66 3.07 16.34
CA ASP A 509 -26.09 2.77 16.37
C ASP A 509 -26.46 1.47 15.63
N GLY A 510 -25.47 0.69 15.20
CA GLY A 510 -25.65 -0.57 14.48
C GLY A 510 -25.91 -0.42 12.98
N ARG A 511 -25.96 0.80 12.43
CA ARG A 511 -26.12 0.98 10.98
C ARG A 511 -24.92 0.46 10.22
N HIS A 512 -25.18 -0.40 9.24
CA HIS A 512 -24.18 -0.88 8.31
C HIS A 512 -23.77 0.24 7.33
N THR A 513 -22.46 0.40 7.15
CA THR A 513 -21.85 1.34 6.21
C THR A 513 -20.61 0.71 5.58
N GLY A 514 -20.15 1.27 4.47
CA GLY A 514 -18.83 0.91 3.94
C GLY A 514 -17.72 1.35 4.90
N THR A 515 -16.49 0.92 4.64
CA THR A 515 -15.30 1.28 5.44
C THR A 515 -15.13 2.78 5.71
N GLY A 516 -15.65 3.65 4.83
CA GLY A 516 -15.59 5.11 4.95
C GLY A 516 -14.24 5.72 4.55
N GLY A 517 -13.31 4.89 4.07
CA GLY A 517 -12.09 5.34 3.39
C GLY A 517 -12.40 5.66 1.93
N GLY A 518 -11.87 6.77 1.42
CA GLY A 518 -12.17 7.32 0.08
C GLY A 518 -11.84 6.34 -1.04
N ASN A 519 -12.80 5.47 -1.37
CA ASN A 519 -12.75 4.45 -2.42
C ASN A 519 -12.84 5.12 -3.80
N HIS A 520 -11.81 5.89 -4.15
CA HIS A 520 -11.78 6.68 -5.37
C HIS A 520 -11.74 5.78 -6.60
N VAL A 521 -12.48 6.19 -7.64
CA VAL A 521 -12.28 5.67 -8.98
C VAL A 521 -11.25 6.59 -9.65
N VAL A 522 -10.11 6.01 -10.02
CA VAL A 522 -9.02 6.76 -10.66
C VAL A 522 -9.12 6.55 -12.16
N VAL A 523 -9.16 7.63 -12.94
CA VAL A 523 -9.21 7.59 -14.40
C VAL A 523 -8.10 8.43 -15.00
N GLY A 524 -7.49 7.95 -16.08
CA GLY A 524 -6.35 8.63 -16.68
C GLY A 524 -5.85 7.95 -17.95
N GLY A 525 -4.57 8.14 -18.26
CA GLY A 525 -3.85 7.38 -19.29
C GLY A 525 -2.88 6.37 -18.69
N ILE A 526 -2.31 5.50 -19.54
CA ILE A 526 -1.20 4.63 -19.11
C ILE A 526 0.12 5.42 -18.96
N THR A 527 0.23 6.53 -19.68
CA THR A 527 1.26 7.56 -19.55
C THR A 527 0.62 8.94 -19.60
N PRO A 528 1.30 10.00 -19.12
CA PRO A 528 0.81 11.37 -19.30
C PRO A 528 0.59 11.75 -20.77
N ALA A 529 1.36 11.17 -21.70
CA ALA A 529 1.20 11.38 -23.13
C ALA A 529 -0.10 10.76 -23.68
N ASP A 530 -0.57 9.68 -23.06
CA ASP A 530 -1.77 8.95 -23.45
C ASP A 530 -3.04 9.43 -22.74
N SER A 531 -2.92 10.22 -21.65
CA SER A 531 -4.06 10.69 -20.87
C SER A 531 -5.09 11.41 -21.75
N PRO A 532 -6.35 10.92 -21.80
CA PRO A 532 -7.39 11.60 -22.56
C PRO A 532 -7.64 13.02 -22.07
N PHE A 533 -7.46 13.27 -20.77
CA PHE A 533 -7.70 14.58 -20.16
C PHE A 533 -6.60 15.60 -20.49
N LEU A 534 -5.37 15.15 -20.75
CA LEU A 534 -4.28 16.01 -21.20
C LEU A 534 -4.28 16.20 -22.73
N ARG A 535 -4.58 15.15 -23.49
CA ARG A 535 -4.69 15.21 -24.97
C ARG A 535 -5.92 16.01 -25.42
N ARG A 536 -7.02 15.88 -24.68
CA ARG A 536 -8.33 16.49 -24.96
C ARG A 536 -8.87 17.17 -23.69
N PRO A 537 -8.29 18.31 -23.28
CA PRO A 537 -8.72 19.02 -22.07
C PRO A 537 -10.18 19.47 -22.14
N ASP A 538 -10.75 19.63 -23.34
CA ASP A 538 -12.18 19.85 -23.54
C ASP A 538 -13.08 18.73 -22.94
N LEU A 539 -12.58 17.49 -22.87
CA LEU A 539 -13.28 16.38 -22.19
C LEU A 539 -13.33 16.59 -20.68
N LEU A 540 -12.20 17.00 -20.06
CA LEU A 540 -12.16 17.30 -18.62
C LEU A 540 -13.09 18.46 -18.27
N LYS A 541 -13.07 19.53 -19.08
CA LYS A 541 -14.02 20.65 -18.97
C LYS A 541 -15.47 20.17 -19.08
N SER A 542 -15.77 19.30 -20.05
CA SER A 542 -17.10 18.74 -20.24
C SER A 542 -17.56 17.92 -19.02
N LEU A 543 -16.67 17.06 -18.49
CA LEU A 543 -16.94 16.24 -17.30
C LEU A 543 -17.27 17.11 -16.09
N LEU A 544 -16.43 18.11 -15.80
CA LEU A 544 -16.64 19.05 -14.70
C LEU A 544 -17.95 19.82 -14.85
N LEU A 545 -18.25 20.35 -16.05
CA LEU A 545 -19.52 21.04 -16.31
C LEU A 545 -20.73 20.13 -16.17
N TYR A 546 -20.61 18.87 -16.58
CA TYR A 546 -21.69 17.91 -16.51
C TYR A 546 -22.05 17.61 -15.05
N TRP A 547 -21.08 17.26 -14.20
CA TRP A 547 -21.32 17.01 -12.78
C TRP A 547 -21.76 18.27 -12.03
N GLN A 548 -21.21 19.44 -12.37
CA GLN A 548 -21.64 20.70 -11.80
C GLN A 548 -23.13 20.99 -12.09
N ARG A 549 -23.62 20.65 -13.29
CA ARG A 549 -25.03 20.83 -13.70
C ARG A 549 -25.97 19.71 -13.23
N HIS A 550 -25.45 18.60 -12.75
CA HIS A 550 -26.23 17.45 -12.29
C HIS A 550 -25.81 17.01 -10.87
N PRO A 551 -26.13 17.81 -9.83
CA PRO A 551 -25.72 17.51 -8.46
C PRO A 551 -26.20 16.17 -7.90
N SER A 552 -27.27 15.61 -8.48
CA SER A 552 -27.75 14.28 -8.11
C SER A 552 -26.68 13.19 -8.30
N LEU A 553 -25.74 13.37 -9.23
CA LEU A 553 -24.64 12.41 -9.41
C LEU A 553 -23.71 12.43 -8.20
N SER A 554 -23.35 13.61 -7.69
CA SER A 554 -22.55 13.80 -6.47
C SER A 554 -23.21 13.14 -5.27
N TYR A 555 -24.49 13.43 -5.08
CA TYR A 555 -25.23 12.95 -3.92
C TYR A 555 -25.53 11.44 -3.96
N MET A 556 -25.48 10.83 -5.14
CA MET A 556 -25.58 9.37 -5.27
C MET A 556 -24.35 8.66 -4.66
N PHE A 557 -23.19 9.32 -4.67
CA PHE A 557 -21.93 8.78 -4.13
C PHE A 557 -21.52 9.43 -2.79
N SER A 558 -22.31 10.37 -2.27
CA SER A 558 -22.01 11.01 -0.99
C SER A 558 -22.35 10.12 0.20
N GLY A 559 -21.50 10.16 1.21
CA GLY A 559 -21.77 9.54 2.51
C GLY A 559 -22.79 10.32 3.34
N VAL A 560 -22.76 10.12 4.66
CA VAL A 560 -23.69 10.77 5.61
C VAL A 560 -23.44 12.30 5.73
N PHE A 561 -22.32 12.80 5.22
CA PHE A 561 -21.90 14.20 5.34
C PHE A 561 -21.70 14.83 3.96
N ILE A 562 -22.41 15.93 3.72
CA ILE A 562 -22.33 16.76 2.51
C ILE A 562 -21.90 18.17 2.92
N GLY A 563 -21.21 18.89 2.03
CA GLY A 563 -20.81 20.27 2.23
C GLY A 563 -19.29 20.46 2.23
N PRO A 564 -18.82 21.70 2.46
CA PRO A 564 -17.45 22.12 2.18
C PRO A 564 -16.38 21.45 3.05
N THR A 565 -16.79 20.82 4.16
CA THR A 565 -15.92 20.08 5.06
C THR A 565 -16.03 18.57 4.90
N SER A 566 -16.84 18.09 3.94
CA SER A 566 -16.95 16.66 3.61
C SER A 566 -15.64 16.11 3.03
N GLN A 567 -15.59 14.80 2.75
CA GLN A 567 -14.38 14.20 2.17
C GLN A 567 -14.17 14.62 0.70
N HIS A 568 -15.25 14.89 -0.03
CA HIS A 568 -15.25 15.14 -1.47
C HIS A 568 -16.25 16.27 -1.81
N PRO A 569 -16.05 17.48 -1.27
CA PRO A 569 -16.96 18.61 -1.53
C PRO A 569 -17.03 18.94 -3.02
N ARG A 570 -18.21 19.40 -3.44
CA ARG A 570 -18.38 20.02 -4.75
C ARG A 570 -17.77 21.43 -4.76
N ILE A 571 -17.44 21.92 -5.95
CA ILE A 571 -16.84 23.25 -6.13
C ILE A 571 -17.79 24.36 -5.61
N ASP A 572 -19.10 24.15 -5.75
CA ASP A 572 -20.15 25.10 -5.33
C ASP A 572 -20.58 24.97 -3.86
N GLU A 573 -20.04 24.02 -3.10
CA GLU A 573 -20.37 23.84 -1.68
C GLU A 573 -19.53 24.72 -0.74
N ALA A 574 -18.39 25.22 -1.22
CA ALA A 574 -17.50 26.09 -0.44
C ALA A 574 -17.76 27.57 -0.71
N ARG A 575 -17.04 28.17 -1.66
CA ARG A 575 -17.15 29.60 -1.96
C ARG A 575 -17.67 29.79 -3.37
N HIS A 576 -18.70 30.64 -3.52
CA HIS A 576 -19.34 30.85 -4.83
C HIS A 576 -18.44 31.58 -5.84
N ASP A 577 -17.42 32.32 -5.40
CA ASP A 577 -16.42 32.97 -6.27
C ASP A 577 -15.58 31.94 -7.04
N SER A 578 -15.40 30.71 -6.52
CA SER A 578 -14.76 29.61 -7.24
C SER A 578 -15.44 29.27 -8.57
N LEU A 579 -16.77 29.47 -8.70
CA LEU A 579 -17.47 29.25 -9.96
C LEU A 579 -17.12 30.29 -11.02
N TYR A 580 -16.88 31.54 -10.62
CA TYR A 580 -16.41 32.59 -11.52
C TYR A 580 -14.99 32.32 -12.02
N GLU A 581 -14.10 31.91 -11.11
CA GLU A 581 -12.73 31.50 -11.47
C GLU A 581 -12.75 30.26 -12.39
N LEU A 582 -13.66 29.31 -12.15
CA LEU A 582 -13.84 28.15 -13.02
C LEU A 582 -14.31 28.55 -14.43
N GLU A 583 -15.21 29.52 -14.55
CA GLU A 583 -15.63 30.07 -15.84
C GLU A 583 -14.45 30.72 -16.59
N ILE A 584 -13.62 31.51 -15.89
CA ILE A 584 -12.39 32.08 -16.46
C ILE A 584 -11.45 30.98 -16.92
N ALA A 585 -11.22 29.95 -16.10
CA ALA A 585 -10.39 28.81 -16.48
C ALA A 585 -10.96 28.13 -17.74
N PHE A 586 -12.24 27.78 -17.75
CA PHE A 586 -12.88 27.18 -18.92
C PHE A 586 -12.83 28.02 -20.18
N SER A 587 -12.70 29.35 -20.08
CA SER A 587 -12.53 30.24 -21.24
C SER A 587 -11.19 30.08 -21.96
N LYS A 588 -10.16 29.49 -21.33
CA LYS A 588 -8.87 29.23 -22.01
C LYS A 588 -8.70 27.79 -22.48
N PHE A 589 -9.64 26.91 -22.17
CA PHE A 589 -9.66 25.58 -22.77
C PHE A 589 -9.96 25.73 -24.26
N PRO A 590 -9.15 25.14 -25.15
CA PRO A 590 -9.39 25.24 -26.58
C PRO A 590 -10.74 24.60 -26.96
N ALA A 591 -11.29 25.04 -28.09
CA ALA A 591 -12.42 24.36 -28.69
C ALA A 591 -12.01 22.94 -29.15
N PRO A 592 -12.94 21.97 -29.18
CA PRO A 592 -12.69 20.70 -29.85
C PRO A 592 -12.19 20.98 -31.28
N SER A 593 -11.15 20.27 -31.72
CA SER A 593 -10.52 20.36 -33.07
C SER A 593 -9.50 21.48 -33.34
N THR A 594 -8.93 22.14 -32.34
CA THR A 594 -7.70 22.94 -32.56
C THR A 594 -6.46 22.04 -32.65
N ASP A 595 -5.55 22.32 -33.59
CA ASP A 595 -4.42 21.43 -33.94
C ASP A 595 -3.39 21.19 -32.81
N LEU A 596 -3.39 21.97 -31.74
CA LEU A 596 -2.48 21.80 -30.61
C LEU A 596 -3.20 22.00 -29.27
N PRO A 597 -3.35 20.95 -28.44
CA PRO A 597 -3.80 21.13 -27.06
C PRO A 597 -2.78 21.98 -26.28
N PRO A 598 -3.22 22.74 -25.26
CA PRO A 598 -2.31 23.46 -24.37
C PRO A 598 -1.29 22.50 -23.75
N PRO A 599 -0.09 23.00 -23.38
CA PRO A 599 0.88 22.20 -22.65
C PRO A 599 0.23 21.55 -21.40
N PRO A 600 0.52 20.28 -21.07
CA PRO A 600 -0.12 19.57 -19.95
C PRO A 600 -0.08 20.31 -18.61
N TRP A 601 1.05 20.96 -18.30
CA TRP A 601 1.20 21.76 -17.07
C TRP A 601 0.25 22.96 -17.01
N LEU A 602 -0.17 23.50 -18.16
CA LEU A 602 -1.13 24.60 -18.20
C LEU A 602 -2.54 24.09 -17.90
N VAL A 603 -2.93 22.92 -18.42
CA VAL A 603 -4.23 22.29 -18.12
C VAL A 603 -4.40 22.10 -16.61
N ASP A 604 -3.37 21.56 -15.95
CA ASP A 604 -3.35 21.37 -14.51
C ASP A 604 -3.39 22.70 -13.74
N ARG A 605 -2.47 23.64 -14.04
CA ARG A 605 -2.38 24.97 -13.38
C ARG A 605 -3.69 25.75 -13.42
N MET A 606 -4.45 25.58 -14.48
CA MET A 606 -5.73 26.27 -14.66
C MET A 606 -6.84 25.78 -13.73
N LEU A 607 -6.75 24.54 -13.24
CA LEU A 607 -7.78 23.91 -12.40
C LEU A 607 -7.30 23.65 -10.97
N ARG A 608 -5.99 23.48 -10.74
CA ARG A 608 -5.42 23.02 -9.46
C ARG A 608 -5.78 23.87 -8.25
N ASN A 609 -5.92 25.19 -8.41
CA ASN A 609 -6.29 26.09 -7.32
C ASN A 609 -7.82 26.31 -7.20
N ILE A 610 -8.61 25.65 -8.05
CA ILE A 610 -10.07 25.71 -8.05
C ILE A 610 -10.64 24.38 -7.54
N LEU A 611 -10.07 23.26 -7.99
CA LEU A 611 -10.40 21.90 -7.56
C LEU A 611 -9.65 21.54 -6.28
N ILE A 612 -9.98 22.22 -5.19
CA ILE A 612 -9.42 22.04 -3.84
C ILE A 612 -10.52 22.10 -2.78
N ASP A 613 -10.28 21.44 -1.63
CA ASP A 613 -11.08 21.70 -0.44
C ASP A 613 -10.77 23.07 0.20
N VAL A 614 -11.48 23.39 1.28
CA VAL A 614 -11.28 24.63 2.06
C VAL A 614 -9.88 24.78 2.65
N THR A 615 -9.07 23.71 2.70
CA THR A 615 -7.68 23.70 3.17
C THR A 615 -6.65 23.81 2.04
N GLY A 616 -7.10 23.80 0.78
CA GLY A 616 -6.21 23.82 -0.39
C GLY A 616 -5.80 22.44 -0.89
N ASN A 617 -6.47 21.36 -0.45
CA ASN A 617 -6.09 20.00 -0.79
C ASN A 617 -6.80 19.52 -2.08
N THR A 618 -6.02 19.22 -3.12
CA THR A 618 -6.49 18.72 -4.42
C THR A 618 -7.04 17.30 -4.38
N HIS A 619 -6.70 16.54 -3.35
CA HIS A 619 -7.17 15.17 -3.14
C HIS A 619 -8.58 15.11 -2.53
N ARG A 620 -9.09 16.24 -2.01
CA ARG A 620 -10.36 16.31 -1.28
C ARG A 620 -11.39 17.11 -2.05
N THR A 621 -11.75 16.63 -3.23
CA THR A 621 -12.81 17.21 -4.06
C THR A 621 -13.61 16.11 -4.73
N GLU A 622 -14.85 16.44 -5.12
CA GLU A 622 -15.69 15.55 -5.92
C GLU A 622 -14.96 14.98 -7.14
N ILE A 623 -14.28 15.85 -7.90
CA ILE A 623 -13.38 15.46 -8.99
C ILE A 623 -11.99 15.97 -8.62
N SER A 624 -11.13 15.03 -8.20
CA SER A 624 -9.74 15.28 -7.83
C SER A 624 -8.84 15.26 -9.06
N ILE A 625 -7.92 16.23 -9.13
CA ILE A 625 -6.86 16.30 -10.15
C ILE A 625 -5.46 16.18 -9.53
N ASP A 626 -5.38 15.63 -8.32
CA ASP A 626 -4.12 15.46 -7.59
C ASP A 626 -3.04 14.77 -8.45
N LYS A 627 -3.47 13.78 -9.24
CA LYS A 627 -2.65 12.93 -10.12
C LYS A 627 -2.61 13.38 -11.60
N LEU A 628 -3.03 14.60 -11.94
CA LEU A 628 -3.08 15.06 -13.35
C LEU A 628 -1.69 15.41 -13.90
N TYR A 629 -1.22 16.65 -13.74
CA TYR A 629 0.10 17.06 -14.23
C TYR A 629 0.69 18.18 -13.37
N SER A 630 1.11 17.85 -12.14
CA SER A 630 1.65 18.85 -11.23
C SER A 630 2.90 19.52 -11.82
N PRO A 631 2.98 20.86 -11.80
CA PRO A 631 4.15 21.60 -12.25
C PRO A 631 5.34 21.51 -11.27
N ASP A 632 5.13 21.04 -10.04
CA ASP A 632 6.12 21.11 -8.96
C ASP A 632 7.27 20.10 -9.12
N GLY A 633 7.04 19.00 -9.84
CA GLY A 633 8.09 18.03 -10.12
C GLY A 633 7.63 16.86 -11.01
N PRO A 634 8.56 16.08 -11.56
CA PRO A 634 8.25 14.93 -12.44
C PRO A 634 7.37 13.86 -11.80
N THR A 635 7.42 13.70 -10.48
CA THR A 635 6.66 12.70 -9.71
C THR A 635 5.15 12.95 -9.70
N GLY A 636 4.71 14.20 -9.86
CA GLY A 636 3.29 14.57 -9.89
C GLY A 636 2.69 14.60 -11.30
N ARG A 637 3.41 14.12 -12.32
CA ARG A 637 2.99 14.08 -13.73
C ARG A 637 2.56 12.67 -14.09
N LEU A 638 1.35 12.27 -13.69
CA LEU A 638 0.85 10.90 -13.87
C LEU A 638 -0.15 10.76 -15.02
N GLY A 639 -1.02 11.75 -15.23
CA GLY A 639 -1.83 11.89 -16.44
C GLY A 639 -3.27 11.48 -16.35
#